data_AF-A0AAU9KC32-F1
#
_entry.id   AF-A0AAU9KC32-F1
#
_cell.length_a   1.000
_cell.length_b   1.000
_cell.length_c   1.000
_cell.angle_alpha   90.00
_cell.angle_beta   90.00
_cell.angle_gamma   90.00
#
_symmetry.space_group_name_H-M   'P 1'
#
loop_
_entity.id
_entity.type
_entity.pdbx_description
1 polymer ?
#
loop_
_entity_poly.entity_id
_entity_poly.type
_entity_poly.pdbx_seq_one_letter_code
_entity_poly.pdbx_strand_id
1 'polypeptide(L)'
;MDSVTRLPLITRIPTDLYIGSPKHMTYATEPKPAMIPKKKKKGYSKLLKPSRNEQRGSMPYYNGPVGPMAKLEYIDSYKSLPQLSERNNFRHLEDTPTLAYLNVIEKERLSPQPFGIIRRAGSDKIIDVPHRGMGDKYADAFSEGLKHVKSLEVLNLKENRLSEKGTFQILKNLEYKDTKRLDLSGNRIGESSIAKISDLLTDENPTLKHLNLENCKIGNKAIITLCKCIADNRTLTRINLAKNNIGDSSCQALEEMLLYNQNLRFLDLHWNKISGTGVVKIFRGIEMNEGLRYCDLSWNAIGNNPKSPAAEAIGKSLKENVVLAHLDLSYNDISKQECEIINQYLKHNHTLIGLHMEGNHCKVNSLGFLVDENINENALQSHFFQRVIGNKVFINHSESSPNCWICEQWKEMVFIYKPENGNYEDLVFINLEIDEYRPDIMKKQDNGSFTIKRAVPPGKIHFFFSTLQGPFKSSNYAKKILSYPVKINILKNSYTISQINIAMAEGPTCTRRGFFETKPRIARTEYEKPDQEFDRIIWKIPISLFKDYHFDTNDTWNDGFEFDYKHTRIPNFVKKLADQEHVKSILKAIYQSFREFYKYFSATGGGEIFCIGPNGMSEFLNMCNIIDELYDVTDIGVNWNAIKSQVHKDQIYNAKNGICRYEFMEILVRIANDKYIRNKVCSTVGDAIEKLAQTHLIPVFSKYDSNKWRYEKYLVEDVDLALKVHKMILDAIFKKYSGKKTLPGKKPFVSVEEFRTLCADAQFIREGFTTRESDICYSLSMMTQVDDLYKNKHLEMCYVEFLEAVCRAIDWANLPKIDEEGNAVDTKSFALKAKIENSMIYLLKLCPQQVKDSFVPPTEETYFKLMYKPQSPKF
;
A
#
# COMPACT_ATOMS: atom_id res chain seq x y z
N MET A 1 49.67 61.74 16.71
CA MET A 1 48.20 61.72 16.63
C MET A 1 47.74 60.31 16.99
N ASP A 2 47.83 59.86 18.23
CA ASP A 2 47.34 60.44 19.51
C ASP A 2 45.81 60.24 19.64
N SER A 3 45.24 59.66 20.70
CA SER A 3 45.87 58.97 21.84
C SER A 3 44.86 58.09 22.61
N VAL A 4 45.31 56.94 23.12
CA VAL A 4 45.24 56.49 24.55
C VAL A 4 44.00 56.94 25.37
N THR A 5 43.17 56.10 26.02
CA THR A 5 43.07 54.62 26.23
C THR A 5 41.55 54.27 26.48
N ARG A 6 40.99 53.31 27.28
CA ARG A 6 41.44 52.38 28.34
C ARG A 6 40.45 51.24 28.64
N LEU A 7 40.98 50.16 29.23
CA LEU A 7 40.38 48.89 29.70
C LEU A 7 41.30 48.35 30.84
N PRO A 8 41.04 47.21 31.54
CA PRO A 8 39.80 46.62 32.07
C PRO A 8 39.98 46.22 33.58
N LEU A 9 39.44 45.05 34.00
CA LEU A 9 39.58 44.25 35.27
C LEU A 9 38.27 44.23 36.11
N ILE A 10 37.57 43.13 36.46
CA ILE A 10 37.83 41.68 36.76
C ILE A 10 38.04 41.40 38.27
N THR A 11 37.47 40.27 38.76
CA THR A 11 37.46 39.69 40.15
C THR A 11 36.40 40.26 41.12
N ARG A 12 35.83 39.51 42.09
CA ARG A 12 35.77 38.04 42.37
C ARG A 12 34.55 37.73 43.30
N ILE A 13 34.16 36.45 43.42
CA ILE A 13 33.26 35.91 44.47
C ILE A 13 34.13 35.39 45.64
N PRO A 14 33.64 35.36 46.89
CA PRO A 14 33.36 34.06 47.54
C PRO A 14 32.09 34.03 48.43
N THR A 15 31.89 32.90 49.12
CA THR A 15 30.65 32.30 49.64
C THR A 15 30.39 32.47 51.15
N ASP A 16 29.33 31.78 51.64
CA ASP A 16 29.06 31.34 53.03
C ASP A 16 28.37 32.35 53.98
N LEU A 17 27.56 31.97 54.98
CA LEU A 17 27.38 30.66 55.66
C LEU A 17 25.90 30.24 55.87
N TYR A 18 25.69 28.98 56.28
CA TYR A 18 24.42 28.39 56.77
C TYR A 18 24.30 28.45 58.32
N ILE A 19 23.19 27.88 58.87
CA ILE A 19 22.81 27.63 60.31
C ILE A 19 21.66 28.56 60.79
N GLY A 20 20.57 28.08 61.42
CA GLY A 20 20.08 26.69 61.49
C GLY A 20 19.02 26.37 62.57
N SER A 21 17.89 25.79 62.13
CA SER A 21 17.15 24.69 62.81
C SER A 21 16.18 25.06 64.00
N PRO A 22 15.43 24.11 64.65
CA PRO A 22 13.95 24.10 64.54
C PRO A 22 13.18 23.75 65.86
N LYS A 23 11.93 23.20 65.73
CA LYS A 23 11.04 22.54 66.75
C LYS A 23 9.99 23.45 67.45
N HIS A 24 8.82 22.98 67.94
CA HIS A 24 8.10 21.67 67.92
C HIS A 24 6.55 21.90 68.01
N MET A 25 5.75 20.89 67.60
CA MET A 25 4.42 20.35 68.06
C MET A 25 3.42 21.20 68.93
N THR A 26 2.10 20.94 69.07
CA THR A 26 1.25 19.71 69.04
C THR A 26 -0.22 19.93 68.58
N TYR A 27 -0.80 18.90 67.93
CA TYR A 27 -2.17 18.31 68.03
C TYR A 27 -3.41 19.06 68.60
N ALA A 28 -4.42 19.22 67.72
CA ALA A 28 -5.75 18.54 67.72
C ALA A 28 -7.02 19.04 68.49
N THR A 29 -8.16 18.48 68.03
CA THR A 29 -9.55 18.42 68.55
C THR A 29 -10.55 19.57 68.25
N GLU A 30 -11.75 19.18 67.80
CA GLU A 30 -12.99 20.00 67.77
C GLU A 30 -13.72 19.93 69.15
N PRO A 31 -14.70 20.79 69.46
CA PRO A 31 -16.10 20.51 69.04
C PRO A 31 -17.01 21.73 68.76
N LYS A 32 -18.19 21.46 68.17
CA LYS A 32 -19.43 22.29 68.15
C LYS A 32 -20.38 21.82 69.28
N PRO A 33 -21.54 22.46 69.65
CA PRO A 33 -22.37 23.41 68.89
C PRO A 33 -23.04 24.57 69.71
N ALA A 34 -24.16 25.14 69.19
CA ALA A 34 -25.29 25.81 69.88
C ALA A 34 -25.33 27.36 70.12
N MET A 35 -25.59 28.11 69.02
CA MET A 35 -26.67 29.12 68.83
C MET A 35 -27.12 30.15 69.94
N ILE A 36 -26.96 31.46 69.61
CA ILE A 36 -28.00 32.55 69.61
C ILE A 36 -28.46 33.14 70.99
N PRO A 37 -28.72 34.48 71.17
CA PRO A 37 -29.34 35.42 70.20
C PRO A 37 -28.82 36.89 70.05
N LYS A 38 -29.00 37.39 68.81
CA LYS A 38 -29.42 38.75 68.34
C LYS A 38 -29.37 39.97 69.31
N LYS A 39 -28.74 41.06 68.86
CA LYS A 39 -29.23 42.46 68.99
C LYS A 39 -29.14 43.23 67.65
N LYS A 40 -29.74 44.43 67.57
CA LYS A 40 -30.31 45.02 66.32
C LYS A 40 -29.35 45.87 65.46
N LYS A 41 -29.64 45.97 64.15
CA LYS A 41 -29.03 46.93 63.20
C LYS A 41 -29.71 48.31 63.23
N LYS A 42 -28.91 49.38 63.20
CA LYS A 42 -29.10 50.76 62.62
C LYS A 42 -27.97 51.63 63.23
N GLY A 43 -27.23 52.49 62.53
CA GLY A 43 -27.18 52.81 61.09
C GLY A 43 -25.94 53.69 60.78
N TYR A 44 -25.93 54.37 59.64
CA TYR A 44 -24.88 55.27 59.11
C TYR A 44 -23.59 54.62 58.58
N SER A 45 -23.05 55.24 57.52
CA SER A 45 -22.07 54.68 56.59
C SER A 45 -20.65 55.23 56.78
N LYS A 46 -19.68 54.34 57.03
CA LYS A 46 -18.24 54.65 56.93
C LYS A 46 -17.73 54.44 55.49
N LEU A 47 -18.26 55.19 54.54
CA LEU A 47 -17.76 55.21 53.15
C LEU A 47 -17.48 56.64 52.70
N LEU A 48 -16.35 56.81 52.02
CA LEU A 48 -15.86 58.05 51.39
C LEU A 48 -15.46 59.19 52.35
N LYS A 49 -14.25 59.10 52.91
CA LYS A 49 -13.34 60.26 52.95
C LYS A 49 -12.34 60.13 51.80
N PRO A 50 -12.03 61.20 51.04
CA PRO A 50 -10.94 61.15 50.07
C PRO A 50 -9.57 61.17 50.78
N SER A 51 -8.61 60.38 50.29
CA SER A 51 -7.19 60.65 50.52
C SER A 51 -6.78 61.86 49.68
N ARG A 52 -5.80 62.64 50.15
CA ARG A 52 -5.50 63.96 49.55
C ARG A 52 -4.46 63.93 48.40
N ASN A 53 -3.95 62.75 48.05
CA ASN A 53 -2.67 62.59 47.34
C ASN A 53 -2.71 61.78 46.02
N GLU A 54 -3.88 61.40 45.50
CA GLU A 54 -3.97 60.68 44.20
C GLU A 54 -4.28 61.64 43.05
N GLN A 55 -3.31 61.83 42.14
CA GLN A 55 -3.48 62.64 40.94
C GLN A 55 -4.18 61.84 39.83
N ARG A 56 -5.23 62.44 39.25
CA ARG A 56 -5.77 62.21 37.90
C ARG A 56 -5.78 60.76 37.36
N GLY A 57 -6.94 60.10 37.50
CA GLY A 57 -7.56 59.45 36.34
C GLY A 57 -7.72 57.93 36.33
N SER A 58 -7.20 57.19 37.31
CA SER A 58 -7.38 55.72 37.36
C SER A 58 -7.60 55.20 38.78
N MET A 59 -8.77 54.63 39.05
CA MET A 59 -8.96 53.74 40.21
C MET A 59 -8.34 52.35 39.91
N PRO A 60 -7.84 51.63 40.94
CA PRO A 60 -7.39 50.25 40.78
C PRO A 60 -8.53 49.29 40.39
N TYR A 61 -8.16 48.14 39.83
CA TYR A 61 -9.08 47.14 39.26
C TYR A 61 -10.17 46.66 40.24
N TYR A 62 -11.42 46.59 39.77
CA TYR A 62 -12.59 46.19 40.56
C TYR A 62 -12.92 44.69 40.40
N ASN A 63 -12.67 43.89 41.43
CA ASN A 63 -13.08 42.49 41.53
C ASN A 63 -14.54 42.35 42.03
N GLY A 64 -15.47 43.04 41.37
CA GLY A 64 -16.89 43.12 41.76
C GLY A 64 -17.76 41.93 41.35
N PRO A 65 -18.93 41.74 41.99
CA PRO A 65 -19.77 40.58 41.76
C PRO A 65 -20.66 40.73 40.50
N VAL A 66 -20.46 39.85 39.52
CA VAL A 66 -21.32 39.74 38.33
C VAL A 66 -22.66 39.04 38.62
N GLY A 67 -23.67 39.30 37.78
CA GLY A 67 -24.98 38.62 37.85
C GLY A 67 -25.98 39.30 38.79
N PRO A 68 -26.82 38.55 39.55
CA PRO A 68 -27.89 39.12 40.37
C PRO A 68 -27.44 40.14 41.44
N MET A 69 -26.20 40.04 41.93
CA MET A 69 -25.63 41.03 42.86
C MET A 69 -25.33 42.37 42.17
N ALA A 70 -24.84 42.37 40.93
CA ALA A 70 -24.72 43.60 40.14
C ALA A 70 -26.09 44.28 39.95
N LYS A 71 -27.18 43.51 39.81
CA LYS A 71 -28.55 44.06 39.74
C LYS A 71 -28.96 44.75 41.04
N LEU A 72 -28.54 44.26 42.22
CA LEU A 72 -28.80 44.91 43.50
C LEU A 72 -27.95 46.20 43.66
N GLU A 73 -26.65 46.14 43.37
CA GLU A 73 -25.76 47.31 43.40
C GLU A 73 -26.22 48.39 42.41
N TYR A 74 -26.80 47.99 41.28
CA TYR A 74 -27.41 48.84 40.27
C TYR A 74 -28.72 49.47 40.76
N ILE A 75 -29.62 48.69 41.36
CA ILE A 75 -30.89 49.16 41.94
C ILE A 75 -30.68 50.25 43.00
N ASP A 76 -29.65 50.15 43.84
CA ASP A 76 -29.36 51.20 44.83
C ASP A 76 -28.88 52.52 44.19
N SER A 77 -28.20 52.46 43.04
CA SER A 77 -27.85 53.65 42.27
C SER A 77 -28.99 54.19 41.41
N TYR A 78 -29.96 53.34 41.03
CA TYR A 78 -31.20 53.77 40.41
C TYR A 78 -32.09 54.52 41.40
N LYS A 79 -32.17 54.07 42.66
CA LYS A 79 -32.86 54.82 43.75
C LYS A 79 -32.28 56.22 43.97
N SER A 80 -31.01 56.45 43.64
CA SER A 80 -30.35 57.77 43.71
C SER A 80 -30.44 58.60 42.42
N LEU A 81 -31.23 58.22 41.40
CA LEU A 81 -31.40 59.04 40.18
C LEU A 81 -31.81 60.49 40.47
N PRO A 82 -32.77 60.78 41.38
CA PRO A 82 -33.15 62.17 41.67
C PRO A 82 -31.98 63.01 42.18
N GLN A 83 -31.15 62.45 43.05
CA GLN A 83 -29.96 63.11 43.61
C GLN A 83 -28.84 63.28 42.56
N LEU A 84 -28.77 62.38 41.57
CA LEU A 84 -27.92 62.56 40.39
C LEU A 84 -28.45 63.67 39.49
N SER A 85 -29.77 63.79 39.30
CA SER A 85 -30.41 64.85 38.52
C SER A 85 -30.13 66.24 39.11
N GLU A 86 -30.36 66.42 40.42
CA GLU A 86 -29.98 67.66 41.13
C GLU A 86 -28.49 68.00 40.93
N ARG A 87 -27.60 67.00 41.08
CA ARG A 87 -26.15 67.19 40.91
C ARG A 87 -25.72 67.41 39.45
N ASN A 88 -26.56 67.09 38.48
CA ASN A 88 -26.32 67.35 37.05
C ASN A 88 -26.67 68.79 36.68
N ASN A 89 -27.77 69.34 37.22
CA ASN A 89 -28.11 70.76 37.06
C ASN A 89 -27.00 71.68 37.60
N PHE A 90 -26.32 71.28 38.68
CA PHE A 90 -25.13 71.98 39.21
C PHE A 90 -23.84 71.79 38.39
N ARG A 91 -23.85 71.06 37.26
CA ARG A 91 -22.63 70.66 36.53
C ARG A 91 -22.72 70.61 35.00
N HIS A 92 -23.85 70.97 34.38
CA HIS A 92 -24.03 70.94 32.91
C HIS A 92 -23.67 69.57 32.28
N LEU A 93 -24.18 68.48 32.86
CA LEU A 93 -23.90 67.08 32.45
C LEU A 93 -24.92 66.50 31.47
N GLU A 94 -25.52 67.37 30.66
CA GLU A 94 -26.71 67.10 29.83
C GLU A 94 -26.45 66.08 28.71
N ASP A 95 -25.23 66.06 28.14
CA ASP A 95 -24.84 65.20 27.01
C ASP A 95 -23.99 63.96 27.39
N THR A 96 -24.30 63.28 28.50
CA THR A 96 -23.55 62.07 28.92
C THR A 96 -24.18 60.75 28.44
N PRO A 97 -23.39 59.72 28.05
CA PRO A 97 -23.90 58.42 27.58
C PRO A 97 -24.90 57.75 28.53
N THR A 98 -24.64 57.85 29.84
CA THR A 98 -25.50 57.31 30.90
C THR A 98 -26.83 58.06 30.98
N LEU A 99 -26.84 59.39 30.83
CA LEU A 99 -28.07 60.19 30.87
C LEU A 99 -28.90 60.00 29.60
N ALA A 100 -28.27 60.05 28.42
CA ALA A 100 -28.93 59.79 27.13
C ALA A 100 -29.62 58.42 27.09
N TYR A 101 -28.97 57.36 27.61
CA TYR A 101 -29.61 56.05 27.82
C TYR A 101 -30.80 56.14 28.79
N LEU A 102 -30.61 56.69 29.99
CA LEU A 102 -31.64 56.74 31.03
C LEU A 102 -32.89 57.55 30.60
N ASN A 103 -32.71 58.64 29.85
CA ASN A 103 -33.80 59.46 29.33
C ASN A 103 -34.72 58.67 28.38
N VAL A 104 -34.15 57.83 27.50
CA VAL A 104 -34.95 56.97 26.61
C VAL A 104 -35.62 55.85 27.41
N ILE A 105 -34.95 55.28 28.42
CA ILE A 105 -35.52 54.26 29.31
C ILE A 105 -36.73 54.80 30.09
N GLU A 106 -36.64 56.02 30.63
CA GLU A 106 -37.74 56.68 31.33
C GLU A 106 -38.91 56.98 30.39
N LYS A 107 -38.63 57.56 29.21
CA LYS A 107 -39.62 57.84 28.16
C LYS A 107 -40.39 56.59 27.73
N GLU A 108 -39.69 55.48 27.47
CA GLU A 108 -40.27 54.19 27.07
C GLU A 108 -40.82 53.38 28.26
N ARG A 109 -40.74 53.92 29.49
CA ARG A 109 -41.17 53.30 30.75
C ARG A 109 -40.56 51.91 30.98
N LEU A 110 -39.32 51.73 30.54
CA LEU A 110 -38.57 50.49 30.65
C LEU A 110 -37.88 50.41 32.04
N SER A 111 -37.51 49.20 32.46
CA SER A 111 -36.68 49.01 33.66
C SER A 111 -35.21 49.11 33.25
N PRO A 112 -34.42 50.09 33.74
CA PRO A 112 -33.03 50.26 33.34
C PRO A 112 -32.20 48.96 33.51
N GLN A 113 -31.29 48.69 32.58
CA GLN A 113 -30.41 47.51 32.61
C GLN A 113 -28.91 47.88 32.50
N PRO A 114 -28.00 47.07 33.04
CA PRO A 114 -26.55 47.33 33.01
C PRO A 114 -25.89 46.90 31.68
N PHE A 115 -26.36 47.41 30.53
CA PHE A 115 -25.81 47.09 29.21
C PHE A 115 -24.49 47.83 28.89
N GLY A 116 -23.61 48.06 29.86
CA GLY A 116 -22.29 48.67 29.62
C GLY A 116 -22.25 50.12 29.12
N ILE A 117 -23.40 50.79 28.93
CA ILE A 117 -23.50 52.25 28.73
C ILE A 117 -23.51 52.99 30.07
N ILE A 118 -24.20 52.42 31.07
CA ILE A 118 -24.12 52.86 32.46
C ILE A 118 -22.88 52.23 33.09
N ARG A 119 -21.95 53.07 33.56
CA ARG A 119 -20.64 52.66 34.10
C ARG A 119 -20.35 53.34 35.44
N ARG A 120 -19.55 52.66 36.28
CA ARG A 120 -18.89 53.26 37.46
C ARG A 120 -17.37 53.21 37.39
N ALA A 121 -16.84 52.18 36.73
CA ALA A 121 -15.43 52.02 36.36
C ALA A 121 -15.33 51.07 35.16
N GLY A 122 -14.20 51.09 34.45
CA GLY A 122 -13.93 50.24 33.28
C GLY A 122 -13.24 51.03 32.15
N SER A 123 -12.78 50.33 31.11
CA SER A 123 -12.24 50.98 29.91
C SER A 123 -13.39 51.42 28.99
N ASP A 124 -13.60 52.73 28.82
CA ASP A 124 -14.64 53.30 27.95
C ASP A 124 -14.56 52.82 26.49
N LYS A 125 -13.38 52.36 26.09
CA LYS A 125 -13.09 51.77 24.77
C LYS A 125 -13.63 50.35 24.56
N ILE A 126 -14.24 49.71 25.57
CA ILE A 126 -14.74 48.32 25.47
C ILE A 126 -16.16 48.25 26.02
N ILE A 127 -17.11 47.83 25.17
CA ILE A 127 -18.47 47.42 25.56
C ILE A 127 -18.58 45.92 25.30
N ASP A 128 -18.70 45.12 26.37
CA ASP A 128 -18.80 43.66 26.30
C ASP A 128 -20.07 43.19 27.03
N VAL A 129 -21.12 42.86 26.26
CA VAL A 129 -22.50 42.66 26.76
C VAL A 129 -23.16 41.41 26.15
N PRO A 130 -22.51 40.23 26.10
CA PRO A 130 -23.08 39.04 25.45
C PRO A 130 -24.20 38.40 26.29
N HIS A 131 -25.11 37.71 25.59
CA HIS A 131 -26.23 36.91 26.12
C HIS A 131 -27.17 37.66 27.10
N ARG A 132 -27.33 38.98 26.97
CA ARG A 132 -28.20 39.78 27.88
C ARG A 132 -29.64 39.95 27.40
N GLY A 133 -29.95 39.53 26.17
CA GLY A 133 -31.32 39.57 25.64
C GLY A 133 -31.91 40.98 25.52
N MET A 134 -31.07 41.98 25.22
CA MET A 134 -31.44 43.40 25.07
C MET A 134 -32.74 43.62 24.29
N GLY A 135 -32.83 43.14 23.05
CA GLY A 135 -33.96 43.40 22.14
C GLY A 135 -34.08 44.87 21.73
N ASP A 136 -34.84 45.13 20.66
CA ASP A 136 -34.85 46.41 19.95
C ASP A 136 -35.17 47.62 20.85
N LYS A 137 -36.17 47.53 21.74
CA LYS A 137 -36.54 48.65 22.64
C LYS A 137 -35.40 49.14 23.53
N TYR A 138 -34.55 48.23 23.99
CA TYR A 138 -33.37 48.61 24.78
C TYR A 138 -32.17 48.93 23.88
N ALA A 139 -32.16 48.45 22.63
CA ALA A 139 -31.17 48.80 21.62
C ALA A 139 -31.28 50.26 21.18
N ASP A 140 -32.50 50.80 21.07
CA ASP A 140 -32.76 52.21 20.79
C ASP A 140 -32.17 53.09 21.90
N ALA A 141 -32.48 52.77 23.18
CA ALA A 141 -31.91 53.47 24.34
C ALA A 141 -30.38 53.30 24.44
N PHE A 142 -29.87 52.10 24.19
CA PHE A 142 -28.44 51.81 24.14
C PHE A 142 -27.75 52.63 23.04
N SER A 143 -28.39 52.81 21.88
CA SER A 143 -27.83 53.56 20.76
C SER A 143 -27.79 55.07 21.01
N GLU A 144 -28.82 55.65 21.61
CA GLU A 144 -28.79 57.07 21.97
C GLU A 144 -27.75 57.34 23.07
N GLY A 145 -27.56 56.40 24.00
CA GLY A 145 -26.42 56.43 24.92
C GLY A 145 -25.06 56.25 24.21
N LEU A 146 -24.98 55.33 23.24
CA LEU A 146 -23.77 55.05 22.46
C LEU A 146 -23.28 56.27 21.70
N LYS A 147 -24.18 57.07 21.10
CA LYS A 147 -23.88 58.32 20.37
C LYS A 147 -22.87 59.23 21.10
N HIS A 148 -22.95 59.33 22.42
CA HIS A 148 -22.08 60.19 23.25
C HIS A 148 -20.76 59.52 23.69
N VAL A 149 -20.53 58.23 23.39
CA VAL A 149 -19.29 57.50 23.71
C VAL A 149 -18.21 57.80 22.67
N LYS A 150 -17.22 58.63 23.04
CA LYS A 150 -16.26 59.28 22.12
C LYS A 150 -15.28 58.35 21.39
N SER A 151 -14.87 57.23 21.99
CA SER A 151 -13.97 56.25 21.37
C SER A 151 -14.30 54.86 21.88
N LEU A 152 -14.46 53.92 20.96
CA LEU A 152 -14.91 52.55 21.22
C LEU A 152 -14.10 51.63 20.31
N GLU A 153 -13.25 50.78 20.88
CA GLU A 153 -12.39 49.86 20.12
C GLU A 153 -12.99 48.45 20.02
N VAL A 154 -13.87 48.08 20.94
CA VAL A 154 -14.50 46.75 21.01
C VAL A 154 -15.98 46.90 21.38
N LEU A 155 -16.87 46.38 20.52
CA LEU A 155 -18.29 46.23 20.79
C LEU A 155 -18.70 44.75 20.61
N ASN A 156 -19.11 44.09 21.70
CA ASN A 156 -19.68 42.75 21.68
C ASN A 156 -21.13 42.77 22.18
N LEU A 157 -22.04 42.39 21.29
CA LEU A 157 -23.48 42.28 21.52
C LEU A 157 -24.01 40.87 21.19
N LYS A 158 -23.17 39.83 21.23
CA LYS A 158 -23.57 38.43 20.95
C LYS A 158 -24.87 38.02 21.67
N GLU A 159 -25.79 37.39 20.95
CA GLU A 159 -27.04 36.79 21.44
C GLU A 159 -27.92 37.73 22.30
N ASN A 160 -28.09 38.96 21.83
CA ASN A 160 -28.93 39.96 22.49
C ASN A 160 -30.38 40.04 21.98
N ARG A 161 -30.80 39.10 21.12
CA ARG A 161 -32.15 39.05 20.53
C ARG A 161 -32.50 40.33 19.75
N LEU A 162 -31.50 41.04 19.23
CA LEU A 162 -31.70 42.20 18.37
C LEU A 162 -32.27 41.75 17.02
N SER A 163 -33.17 42.55 16.46
CA SER A 163 -33.58 42.48 15.06
C SER A 163 -32.82 43.50 14.22
N GLU A 164 -33.08 43.53 12.91
CA GLU A 164 -32.55 44.53 11.99
C GLU A 164 -32.78 45.96 12.48
N LYS A 165 -33.88 46.23 13.19
CA LYS A 165 -34.16 47.55 13.77
C LYS A 165 -33.14 47.92 14.86
N GLY A 166 -33.00 47.06 15.87
CA GLY A 166 -32.06 47.29 16.97
C GLY A 166 -30.60 47.31 16.50
N THR A 167 -30.21 46.42 15.57
CA THR A 167 -28.85 46.44 15.01
C THR A 167 -28.60 47.68 14.16
N PHE A 168 -29.54 48.10 13.31
CA PHE A 168 -29.40 49.29 12.46
C PHE A 168 -29.20 50.56 13.30
N GLN A 169 -30.01 50.77 14.33
CA GLN A 169 -29.88 51.97 15.17
C GLN A 169 -28.54 51.99 15.91
N ILE A 170 -28.06 50.85 16.40
CA ILE A 170 -26.73 50.75 17.05
C ILE A 170 -25.61 51.03 16.05
N LEU A 171 -25.66 50.45 14.85
CA LEU A 171 -24.64 50.62 13.81
C LEU A 171 -24.57 52.06 13.28
N LYS A 172 -25.72 52.72 13.12
CA LYS A 172 -25.79 54.14 12.73
C LYS A 172 -25.01 55.05 13.70
N ASN A 173 -25.06 54.78 15.01
CA ASN A 173 -24.30 55.54 16.01
C ASN A 173 -22.90 54.95 16.29
N LEU A 174 -22.40 54.08 15.41
CA LEU A 174 -21.05 53.49 15.42
C LEU A 174 -20.14 54.08 14.31
N GLU A 175 -20.74 54.70 13.29
CA GLU A 175 -20.14 55.20 12.04
C GLU A 175 -18.84 56.01 12.24
N TYR A 176 -18.81 56.90 13.24
CA TYR A 176 -17.69 57.82 13.49
C TYR A 176 -16.76 57.36 14.64
N LYS A 177 -16.34 56.08 14.66
CA LYS A 177 -15.59 55.50 15.82
C LYS A 177 -14.47 54.54 15.46
N ASP A 178 -13.46 54.47 16.34
CA ASP A 178 -12.28 53.60 16.30
C ASP A 178 -12.56 52.07 16.47
N THR A 179 -13.70 51.56 15.99
CA THR A 179 -14.21 50.21 16.29
C THR A 179 -13.39 49.12 15.62
N LYS A 180 -12.29 48.71 16.27
CA LYS A 180 -11.39 47.63 15.80
C LYS A 180 -12.02 46.24 15.87
N ARG A 181 -13.03 46.02 16.72
CA ARG A 181 -13.73 44.73 16.89
C ARG A 181 -15.23 44.91 17.05
N LEU A 182 -16.01 44.22 16.23
CA LEU A 182 -17.47 44.19 16.28
C LEU A 182 -17.97 42.73 16.30
N ASP A 183 -18.72 42.36 17.33
CA ASP A 183 -19.42 41.07 17.42
C ASP A 183 -20.92 41.29 17.60
N LEU A 184 -21.69 40.82 16.62
CA LEU A 184 -23.15 40.86 16.60
C LEU A 184 -23.76 39.44 16.50
N SER A 185 -22.96 38.39 16.70
CA SER A 185 -23.37 37.00 16.45
C SER A 185 -24.63 36.58 17.21
N GLY A 186 -25.45 35.71 16.62
CA GLY A 186 -26.71 35.24 17.22
C GLY A 186 -27.81 36.30 17.37
N ASN A 187 -27.69 37.44 16.66
CA ASN A 187 -28.76 38.43 16.49
C ASN A 187 -29.26 38.43 15.04
N ARG A 188 -30.52 38.79 14.77
CA ARG A 188 -31.06 38.82 13.40
C ARG A 188 -30.64 40.12 12.71
N ILE A 189 -29.74 40.04 11.74
CA ILE A 189 -29.24 41.17 10.95
C ILE A 189 -29.89 41.12 9.56
N GLY A 190 -30.40 42.25 9.08
CA GLY A 190 -30.97 42.39 7.73
C GLY A 190 -30.15 43.33 6.82
N GLU A 191 -30.61 43.51 5.58
CA GLU A 191 -29.88 44.22 4.52
C GLU A 191 -29.54 45.67 4.92
N SER A 192 -30.42 46.37 5.64
CA SER A 192 -30.20 47.75 6.11
C SER A 192 -29.07 47.85 7.13
N SER A 193 -28.95 46.87 8.02
CA SER A 193 -27.85 46.79 8.99
C SER A 193 -26.54 46.40 8.31
N ILE A 194 -26.59 45.56 7.28
CA ILE A 194 -25.39 45.20 6.52
C ILE A 194 -24.89 46.39 5.70
N ALA A 195 -25.76 47.24 5.14
CA ALA A 195 -25.35 48.50 4.54
C ALA A 195 -24.54 49.38 5.52
N LYS A 196 -24.98 49.51 6.78
CA LYS A 196 -24.22 50.25 7.81
C LYS A 196 -22.93 49.54 8.26
N ILE A 197 -22.78 48.24 8.02
CA ILE A 197 -21.49 47.52 8.19
C ILE A 197 -20.58 47.73 6.97
N SER A 198 -21.15 47.82 5.76
CA SER A 198 -20.44 48.21 4.55
C SER A 198 -19.86 49.61 4.67
N ASP A 199 -20.64 50.59 5.16
CA ASP A 199 -20.17 51.97 5.39
C ASP A 199 -18.92 51.98 6.32
N LEU A 200 -18.95 51.23 7.42
CA LEU A 200 -17.82 51.06 8.35
C LEU A 200 -16.58 50.36 7.76
N LEU A 201 -16.72 49.71 6.60
CA LEU A 201 -15.64 49.03 5.87
C LEU A 201 -15.10 49.86 4.69
N THR A 202 -15.90 50.78 4.16
CA THR A 202 -15.57 51.67 3.03
C THR A 202 -15.40 53.15 3.43
N ASP A 203 -15.42 53.46 4.72
CA ASP A 203 -15.00 54.75 5.29
C ASP A 203 -13.59 55.15 4.81
N GLU A 204 -13.26 56.45 4.86
CA GLU A 204 -11.93 56.97 4.46
C GLU A 204 -10.79 56.41 5.34
N ASN A 205 -11.07 56.09 6.60
CA ASN A 205 -10.09 55.64 7.60
C ASN A 205 -10.59 54.38 8.35
N PRO A 206 -10.89 53.27 7.65
CA PRO A 206 -11.73 52.20 8.19
C PRO A 206 -11.00 51.40 9.27
N THR A 207 -11.40 51.53 10.53
CA THR A 207 -10.62 50.99 11.66
C THR A 207 -10.88 49.52 12.00
N LEU A 208 -11.92 48.91 11.43
CA LEU A 208 -12.45 47.60 11.80
C LEU A 208 -11.51 46.44 11.38
N LYS A 209 -10.99 45.70 12.37
CA LYS A 209 -10.04 44.60 12.15
C LYS A 209 -10.65 43.22 12.28
N HIS A 210 -11.67 43.04 13.12
CA HIS A 210 -12.37 41.77 13.34
C HIS A 210 -13.89 41.97 13.38
N LEU A 211 -14.61 41.21 12.55
CA LEU A 211 -16.07 41.28 12.41
C LEU A 211 -16.67 39.88 12.62
N ASN A 212 -17.53 39.70 13.63
CA ASN A 212 -18.24 38.44 13.87
C ASN A 212 -19.75 38.62 13.65
N LEU A 213 -20.27 37.88 12.67
CA LEU A 213 -21.68 37.83 12.29
C LEU A 213 -22.19 36.38 12.23
N GLU A 214 -21.62 35.47 13.02
CA GLU A 214 -22.09 34.08 13.15
C GLU A 214 -23.60 34.02 13.47
N ASN A 215 -24.36 33.16 12.79
CA ASN A 215 -25.78 32.88 13.08
C ASN A 215 -26.68 34.12 13.02
N CYS A 216 -26.41 35.03 12.07
CA CYS A 216 -27.13 36.30 11.95
C CYS A 216 -28.29 36.30 10.94
N LYS A 217 -28.46 35.22 10.17
CA LYS A 217 -29.49 35.03 9.13
C LYS A 217 -29.41 36.04 7.98
N ILE A 218 -28.20 36.48 7.64
CA ILE A 218 -27.90 37.55 6.66
C ILE A 218 -28.47 37.26 5.26
N GLY A 219 -28.31 36.03 4.76
CA GLY A 219 -28.75 35.64 3.41
C GLY A 219 -27.89 36.20 2.26
N ASN A 220 -28.06 35.64 1.06
CA ASN A 220 -27.10 35.80 -0.05
C ASN A 220 -26.91 37.25 -0.53
N LYS A 221 -27.98 38.05 -0.67
CA LYS A 221 -27.88 39.43 -1.20
C LYS A 221 -26.94 40.31 -0.36
N ALA A 222 -27.15 40.32 0.95
CA ALA A 222 -26.35 41.10 1.87
C ALA A 222 -24.90 40.59 1.95
N ILE A 223 -24.67 39.27 1.83
CA ILE A 223 -23.30 38.73 1.71
C ILE A 223 -22.61 39.23 0.44
N ILE A 224 -23.29 39.28 -0.70
CA ILE A 224 -22.72 39.82 -1.96
C ILE A 224 -22.30 41.29 -1.77
N THR A 225 -23.15 42.12 -1.16
CA THR A 225 -22.80 43.52 -0.83
C THR A 225 -21.59 43.61 0.09
N LEU A 226 -21.58 42.82 1.16
CA LEU A 226 -20.51 42.80 2.16
C LEU A 226 -19.17 42.35 1.55
N CYS A 227 -19.18 41.32 0.69
CA CYS A 227 -17.98 40.82 0.00
C CYS A 227 -17.36 41.88 -0.91
N LYS A 228 -18.17 42.66 -1.64
CA LYS A 228 -17.68 43.77 -2.48
C LYS A 228 -17.00 44.86 -1.66
N CYS A 229 -17.57 45.25 -0.52
CA CYS A 229 -16.94 46.21 0.39
C CYS A 229 -15.65 45.67 1.01
N ILE A 230 -15.57 44.36 1.26
CA ILE A 230 -14.35 43.72 1.77
C ILE A 230 -13.28 43.60 0.69
N ALA A 231 -13.62 43.40 -0.59
CA ALA A 231 -12.64 43.26 -1.68
C ALA A 231 -11.57 44.37 -1.68
N ASP A 232 -11.98 45.62 -1.45
CA ASP A 232 -11.08 46.78 -1.40
C ASP A 232 -10.64 47.22 0.01
N ASN A 233 -11.27 46.71 1.07
CA ASN A 233 -10.85 47.01 2.43
C ASN A 233 -9.42 46.50 2.73
N ARG A 234 -8.62 47.31 3.45
CA ARG A 234 -7.21 47.02 3.77
C ARG A 234 -6.91 46.91 5.28
N THR A 235 -7.94 46.80 6.12
CA THR A 235 -7.80 46.80 7.60
C THR A 235 -8.47 45.62 8.30
N LEU A 236 -9.51 45.06 7.72
CA LEU A 236 -10.19 43.84 8.16
C LEU A 236 -9.27 42.63 7.97
N THR A 237 -8.98 41.94 9.07
CA THR A 237 -8.08 40.77 9.11
C THR A 237 -8.79 39.48 9.52
N ARG A 238 -9.99 39.56 10.09
CA ARG A 238 -10.84 38.41 10.41
C ARG A 238 -12.30 38.72 10.12
N ILE A 239 -12.99 37.77 9.49
CA ILE A 239 -14.45 37.76 9.43
C ILE A 239 -15.01 36.38 9.76
N ASN A 240 -16.14 36.35 10.47
CA ASN A 240 -16.96 35.16 10.67
C ASN A 240 -18.36 35.38 10.09
N LEU A 241 -18.73 34.51 9.14
CA LEU A 241 -19.98 34.48 8.39
C LEU A 241 -20.70 33.12 8.53
N ALA A 242 -20.33 32.29 9.50
CA ALA A 242 -20.92 30.99 9.75
C ALA A 242 -22.43 31.05 10.04
N LYS A 243 -23.15 29.95 9.79
CA LYS A 243 -24.59 29.78 10.16
C LYS A 243 -25.54 30.83 9.52
N ASN A 244 -25.19 31.38 8.36
CA ASN A 244 -25.93 32.47 7.71
C ASN A 244 -26.81 32.07 6.52
N ASN A 245 -26.89 30.77 6.18
CA ASN A 245 -27.56 30.25 4.98
C ASN A 245 -26.95 30.76 3.66
N ILE A 246 -25.63 30.98 3.64
CA ILE A 246 -24.87 31.36 2.44
C ILE A 246 -24.86 30.16 1.48
N GLY A 247 -25.15 30.38 0.21
CA GLY A 247 -25.08 29.36 -0.83
C GLY A 247 -24.40 29.86 -2.11
N ASP A 248 -24.44 29.03 -3.14
CA ASP A 248 -23.60 29.17 -4.35
C ASP A 248 -23.76 30.50 -5.10
N SER A 249 -24.93 31.14 -5.01
CA SER A 249 -25.19 32.46 -5.60
C SER A 249 -24.35 33.58 -4.97
N SER A 250 -23.89 33.44 -3.73
CA SER A 250 -22.92 34.36 -3.11
C SER A 250 -21.47 34.06 -3.46
N CYS A 251 -21.16 32.85 -3.95
CA CYS A 251 -19.79 32.38 -4.05
C CYS A 251 -18.99 33.09 -5.16
N GLN A 252 -19.65 33.76 -6.10
CA GLN A 252 -19.01 34.67 -7.05
C GLN A 252 -18.40 35.90 -6.36
N ALA A 253 -19.13 36.49 -5.40
CA ALA A 253 -18.64 37.64 -4.66
C ALA A 253 -17.57 37.23 -3.62
N LEU A 254 -17.62 35.99 -3.11
CA LEU A 254 -16.53 35.43 -2.30
C LEU A 254 -15.26 35.19 -3.12
N GLU A 255 -15.37 34.69 -4.36
CA GLU A 255 -14.25 34.55 -5.32
C GLU A 255 -13.61 35.92 -5.61
N GLU A 256 -14.40 36.94 -5.94
CA GLU A 256 -13.94 38.32 -6.15
C GLU A 256 -13.28 38.91 -4.89
N MET A 257 -13.92 38.78 -3.72
CA MET A 257 -13.38 39.26 -2.44
C MET A 257 -12.03 38.60 -2.11
N LEU A 258 -11.88 37.30 -2.39
CA LEU A 258 -10.64 36.57 -2.18
C LEU A 258 -9.58 36.89 -3.24
N LEU A 259 -9.95 37.19 -4.48
CA LEU A 259 -8.98 37.61 -5.50
C LEU A 259 -8.35 38.97 -5.16
N TYR A 260 -9.14 39.92 -4.65
CA TYR A 260 -8.67 41.29 -4.42
C TYR A 260 -8.23 41.60 -2.96
N ASN A 261 -8.80 40.96 -1.93
CA ASN A 261 -8.42 41.24 -0.54
C ASN A 261 -7.20 40.40 -0.07
N GLN A 262 -6.02 41.02 -0.18
CA GLN A 262 -4.76 40.45 0.29
C GLN A 262 -4.44 40.77 1.78
N ASN A 263 -5.36 41.41 2.53
CA ASN A 263 -5.22 41.74 3.97
C ASN A 263 -6.01 40.80 4.91
N LEU A 264 -7.06 40.12 4.43
CA LEU A 264 -7.82 39.15 5.22
C LEU A 264 -6.90 37.98 5.62
N ARG A 265 -6.97 37.53 6.87
CA ARG A 265 -6.12 36.45 7.42
C ARG A 265 -6.92 35.24 7.91
N PHE A 266 -8.23 35.41 8.15
CA PHE A 266 -9.15 34.41 8.68
C PHE A 266 -10.55 34.63 8.10
N LEU A 267 -11.10 33.59 7.49
CA LEU A 267 -12.46 33.54 6.95
C LEU A 267 -13.15 32.29 7.52
N ASP A 268 -14.23 32.49 8.26
CA ASP A 268 -15.08 31.40 8.75
C ASP A 268 -16.44 31.43 8.03
N LEU A 269 -16.76 30.34 7.34
CA LEU A 269 -17.96 30.09 6.55
C LEU A 269 -18.67 28.80 7.01
N HIS A 270 -18.38 28.27 8.20
CA HIS A 270 -18.92 26.98 8.62
C HIS A 270 -20.45 26.95 8.73
N TRP A 271 -21.03 25.77 8.57
CA TRP A 271 -22.48 25.52 8.74
C TRP A 271 -23.33 26.42 7.82
N ASN A 272 -23.03 26.41 6.53
CA ASN A 272 -23.74 27.14 5.50
C ASN A 272 -24.36 26.16 4.47
N LYS A 273 -24.62 26.62 3.25
CA LYS A 273 -25.27 25.86 2.16
C LYS A 273 -24.46 25.99 0.87
N ILE A 274 -23.14 26.06 1.00
CA ILE A 274 -22.20 26.08 -0.12
C ILE A 274 -22.11 24.65 -0.65
N SER A 275 -22.44 24.44 -1.92
CA SER A 275 -22.25 23.14 -2.57
C SER A 275 -20.86 23.03 -3.20
N GLY A 276 -20.53 21.85 -3.75
CA GLY A 276 -19.36 21.69 -4.61
C GLY A 276 -19.29 22.72 -5.75
N THR A 277 -20.42 23.23 -6.26
CA THR A 277 -20.41 24.26 -7.32
C THR A 277 -20.02 25.66 -6.80
N GLY A 278 -20.39 26.00 -5.56
CA GLY A 278 -19.96 27.24 -4.91
C GLY A 278 -18.50 27.17 -4.45
N VAL A 279 -18.07 26.01 -3.94
CA VAL A 279 -16.70 25.86 -3.43
C VAL A 279 -15.63 26.03 -4.50
N VAL A 280 -15.90 25.61 -5.75
CA VAL A 280 -15.00 25.81 -6.90
C VAL A 280 -14.62 27.29 -7.06
N LYS A 281 -15.57 28.21 -6.84
CA LYS A 281 -15.34 29.65 -6.90
C LYS A 281 -14.49 30.15 -5.72
N ILE A 282 -14.80 29.68 -4.52
CA ILE A 282 -14.04 30.01 -3.30
C ILE A 282 -12.58 29.56 -3.46
N PHE A 283 -12.34 28.34 -3.96
CA PHE A 283 -10.97 27.83 -4.15
C PHE A 283 -10.23 28.49 -5.31
N ARG A 284 -10.90 28.96 -6.39
CA ARG A 284 -10.27 29.85 -7.37
C ARG A 284 -9.81 31.18 -6.76
N GLY A 285 -10.65 31.76 -5.89
CA GLY A 285 -10.27 32.94 -5.10
C GLY A 285 -9.08 32.67 -4.17
N ILE A 286 -9.03 31.51 -3.52
CA ILE A 286 -7.89 31.08 -2.69
C ILE A 286 -6.63 30.84 -3.53
N GLU A 287 -6.74 30.28 -4.74
CA GLU A 287 -5.59 29.89 -5.58
C GLU A 287 -4.61 31.07 -5.78
N MET A 288 -5.16 32.28 -5.95
CA MET A 288 -4.41 33.53 -6.19
C MET A 288 -4.31 34.45 -4.96
N ASN A 289 -4.66 33.97 -3.76
CA ASN A 289 -4.67 34.80 -2.55
C ASN A 289 -3.43 34.60 -1.66
N GLU A 290 -2.63 35.65 -1.55
CA GLU A 290 -1.43 35.75 -0.71
C GLU A 290 -1.73 36.17 0.75
N GLY A 291 -3.00 36.38 1.08
CA GLY A 291 -3.47 36.87 2.36
C GLY A 291 -3.96 35.82 3.35
N LEU A 292 -4.81 34.89 2.93
CA LEU A 292 -5.64 34.06 3.78
C LEU A 292 -4.80 32.97 4.45
N ARG A 293 -4.72 32.98 5.78
CA ARG A 293 -3.96 31.98 6.55
C ARG A 293 -4.83 30.89 7.18
N TYR A 294 -6.14 31.15 7.31
CA TYR A 294 -7.15 30.28 7.91
C TYR A 294 -8.45 30.35 7.12
N CYS A 295 -8.99 29.20 6.72
CA CYS A 295 -10.33 29.08 6.13
C CYS A 295 -11.11 27.95 6.83
N ASP A 296 -12.32 28.23 7.30
CA ASP A 296 -13.23 27.20 7.83
C ASP A 296 -14.44 27.09 6.90
N LEU A 297 -14.59 25.93 6.26
CA LEU A 297 -15.67 25.56 5.34
C LEU A 297 -16.42 24.32 5.85
N SER A 298 -16.24 23.94 7.11
CA SER A 298 -16.88 22.76 7.70
C SER A 298 -18.41 22.87 7.70
N TRP A 299 -19.12 21.73 7.73
CA TRP A 299 -20.59 21.69 7.70
C TRP A 299 -21.21 22.41 6.49
N ASN A 300 -20.75 22.08 5.28
CA ASN A 300 -21.35 22.51 4.02
C ASN A 300 -21.70 21.25 3.18
N ALA A 301 -22.01 21.41 1.88
CA ALA A 301 -22.43 20.32 0.98
C ALA A 301 -21.45 20.16 -0.19
N ILE A 302 -20.15 20.13 0.11
CA ILE A 302 -19.07 20.21 -0.88
C ILE A 302 -18.96 18.95 -1.75
N GLY A 303 -19.06 17.76 -1.14
CA GLY A 303 -18.77 16.47 -1.78
C GLY A 303 -19.98 15.70 -2.31
N ASN A 304 -19.77 14.40 -2.54
CA ASN A 304 -20.76 13.40 -2.94
C ASN A 304 -21.58 13.78 -4.20
N ASN A 305 -20.95 14.54 -5.10
CA ASN A 305 -21.54 14.93 -6.38
C ASN A 305 -20.59 14.52 -7.52
N PRO A 306 -20.80 13.35 -8.17
CA PRO A 306 -19.90 12.83 -9.19
C PRO A 306 -19.89 13.65 -10.51
N LYS A 307 -20.60 14.77 -10.57
CA LYS A 307 -20.52 15.77 -11.66
C LYS A 307 -19.83 17.08 -11.23
N SER A 308 -19.31 17.15 -10.01
CA SER A 308 -18.72 18.35 -9.41
C SER A 308 -17.19 18.36 -9.56
N PRO A 309 -16.58 19.39 -10.18
CA PRO A 309 -15.13 19.55 -10.20
C PRO A 309 -14.57 20.09 -8.87
N ALA A 310 -15.30 19.95 -7.76
CA ALA A 310 -14.91 20.46 -6.44
C ALA A 310 -13.58 19.87 -5.96
N ALA A 311 -13.41 18.55 -6.03
CA ALA A 311 -12.18 17.89 -5.58
C ALA A 311 -10.93 18.35 -6.36
N GLU A 312 -11.07 18.51 -7.68
CA GLU A 312 -9.99 19.05 -8.53
C GLU A 312 -9.70 20.52 -8.23
N ALA A 313 -10.73 21.35 -8.05
CA ALA A 313 -10.57 22.76 -7.73
C ALA A 313 -9.93 22.99 -6.34
N ILE A 314 -10.34 22.22 -5.33
CA ILE A 314 -9.72 22.19 -4.01
C ILE A 314 -8.26 21.75 -4.13
N GLY A 315 -8.00 20.62 -4.79
CA GLY A 315 -6.67 20.06 -4.97
C GLY A 315 -5.72 21.04 -5.68
N LYS A 316 -6.09 21.52 -6.87
CA LYS A 316 -5.31 22.48 -7.65
C LYS A 316 -5.04 23.77 -6.88
N SER A 317 -6.07 24.37 -6.29
CA SER A 317 -5.91 25.58 -5.49
C SER A 317 -4.94 25.40 -4.33
N LEU A 318 -5.03 24.27 -3.61
CA LEU A 318 -4.09 23.95 -2.54
C LEU A 318 -2.68 23.64 -3.04
N LYS A 319 -2.51 23.06 -4.24
CA LYS A 319 -1.18 22.86 -4.84
C LYS A 319 -0.46 24.19 -5.11
N GLU A 320 -1.15 25.15 -5.74
CA GLU A 320 -0.52 26.42 -6.12
C GLU A 320 -0.45 27.42 -4.95
N ASN A 321 -1.36 27.37 -3.97
CA ASN A 321 -1.38 28.31 -2.86
C ASN A 321 -0.29 28.02 -1.80
N VAL A 322 0.76 28.86 -1.78
CA VAL A 322 1.90 28.76 -0.84
C VAL A 322 1.68 29.47 0.50
N VAL A 323 0.42 29.71 0.91
CA VAL A 323 0.09 30.69 1.96
C VAL A 323 -0.91 30.20 3.01
N LEU A 324 -1.92 29.42 2.62
CA LEU A 324 -2.97 28.92 3.51
C LEU A 324 -2.38 27.90 4.49
N ALA A 325 -2.27 28.29 5.76
CA ALA A 325 -1.64 27.46 6.79
C ALA A 325 -2.62 26.49 7.46
N HIS A 326 -3.92 26.81 7.45
CA HIS A 326 -4.98 26.01 8.08
C HIS A 326 -6.27 26.04 7.26
N LEU A 327 -6.86 24.86 7.06
CA LEU A 327 -8.13 24.63 6.37
C LEU A 327 -8.98 23.62 7.15
N ASP A 328 -10.28 23.91 7.29
CA ASP A 328 -11.26 22.97 7.82
C ASP A 328 -12.30 22.63 6.74
N LEU A 329 -12.38 21.35 6.36
CA LEU A 329 -13.36 20.78 5.44
C LEU A 329 -14.23 19.71 6.12
N SER A 330 -14.23 19.63 7.46
CA SER A 330 -14.97 18.62 8.22
C SER A 330 -16.48 18.62 7.92
N TYR A 331 -17.12 17.46 7.92
CA TYR A 331 -18.57 17.27 7.70
C TYR A 331 -19.08 17.91 6.39
N ASN A 332 -18.55 17.44 5.27
CA ASN A 332 -18.87 17.95 3.93
C ASN A 332 -19.29 16.88 2.92
N ASP A 333 -19.44 15.63 3.37
CA ASP A 333 -19.74 14.45 2.55
C ASP A 333 -18.72 14.23 1.41
N ILE A 334 -17.45 14.61 1.64
CA ILE A 334 -16.37 14.40 0.66
C ILE A 334 -16.12 12.88 0.58
N SER A 335 -16.42 12.30 -0.58
CA SER A 335 -16.30 10.87 -0.83
C SER A 335 -14.83 10.44 -0.91
N LYS A 336 -14.58 9.14 -0.78
CA LYS A 336 -13.23 8.56 -0.87
C LYS A 336 -12.52 8.94 -2.17
N GLN A 337 -13.25 8.93 -3.29
CA GLN A 337 -12.73 9.29 -4.61
C GLN A 337 -12.36 10.78 -4.69
N GLU A 338 -13.17 11.66 -4.10
CA GLU A 338 -12.87 13.09 -3.99
C GLU A 338 -11.67 13.34 -3.06
N CYS A 339 -11.58 12.62 -1.93
CA CYS A 339 -10.39 12.62 -1.08
C CYS A 339 -9.13 12.17 -1.82
N GLU A 340 -9.20 11.08 -2.60
CA GLU A 340 -8.07 10.58 -3.40
C GLU A 340 -7.59 11.62 -4.42
N ILE A 341 -8.51 12.30 -5.12
CA ILE A 341 -8.20 13.41 -6.05
C ILE A 341 -7.50 14.55 -5.29
N ILE A 342 -8.08 15.05 -4.19
CA ILE A 342 -7.48 16.13 -3.38
C ILE A 342 -6.08 15.73 -2.89
N ASN A 343 -5.90 14.47 -2.48
CA ASN A 343 -4.63 13.95 -1.98
C ASN A 343 -3.51 13.92 -3.04
N GLN A 344 -3.85 13.68 -4.31
CA GLN A 344 -2.87 13.69 -5.42
C GLN A 344 -2.22 15.08 -5.55
N TYR A 345 -3.02 16.15 -5.52
CA TYR A 345 -2.50 17.52 -5.56
C TYR A 345 -1.79 17.93 -4.26
N LEU A 346 -2.33 17.53 -3.10
CA LEU A 346 -1.77 17.85 -1.78
C LEU A 346 -0.32 17.37 -1.60
N LYS A 347 0.13 16.31 -2.31
CA LYS A 347 1.54 15.86 -2.36
C LYS A 347 2.55 16.96 -2.64
N HIS A 348 2.13 18.02 -3.34
CA HIS A 348 2.99 19.15 -3.71
C HIS A 348 2.86 20.35 -2.75
N ASN A 349 1.82 20.39 -1.92
CA ASN A 349 1.65 21.46 -0.94
C ASN A 349 2.40 21.14 0.37
N HIS A 350 3.27 22.05 0.78
CA HIS A 350 4.03 21.97 2.03
C HIS A 350 3.72 23.11 3.03
N THR A 351 2.67 23.89 2.79
CA THR A 351 2.34 25.12 3.54
C THR A 351 1.09 24.96 4.42
N LEU A 352 0.15 24.12 3.99
CA LEU A 352 -1.05 23.74 4.74
C LEU A 352 -0.69 22.74 5.85
N ILE A 353 -0.40 23.27 7.03
CA ILE A 353 0.07 22.53 8.21
C ILE A 353 -1.08 22.05 9.10
N GLY A 354 -2.27 22.66 8.97
CA GLY A 354 -3.50 22.14 9.53
C GLY A 354 -4.53 21.84 8.45
N LEU A 355 -4.96 20.60 8.33
CA LEU A 355 -6.10 20.19 7.53
C LEU A 355 -7.03 19.36 8.41
N HIS A 356 -8.32 19.69 8.44
CA HIS A 356 -9.34 18.88 9.10
C HIS A 356 -10.32 18.32 8.07
N MET A 357 -10.65 17.04 8.22
CA MET A 357 -11.55 16.28 7.34
C MET A 357 -12.56 15.42 8.13
N GLU A 358 -12.72 15.65 9.43
CA GLU A 358 -13.57 14.82 10.33
C GLU A 358 -15.00 14.71 9.78
N GLY A 359 -15.57 13.51 9.69
CA GLY A 359 -16.90 13.31 9.08
C GLY A 359 -16.94 13.43 7.55
N ASN A 360 -15.84 13.11 6.87
CA ASN A 360 -15.78 12.78 5.43
C ASN A 360 -15.19 11.37 5.27
N HIS A 361 -15.21 10.78 4.08
CA HIS A 361 -14.75 9.41 3.85
C HIS A 361 -13.21 9.27 3.73
N CYS A 362 -12.45 10.01 4.54
CA CYS A 362 -11.00 9.89 4.68
C CYS A 362 -10.47 10.58 5.95
N LYS A 363 -9.41 10.00 6.56
CA LYS A 363 -8.71 10.58 7.72
C LYS A 363 -7.42 11.30 7.30
N VAL A 364 -7.00 12.31 8.07
CA VAL A 364 -5.70 12.97 7.92
C VAL A 364 -4.66 12.19 8.73
N ASN A 365 -3.52 11.82 8.14
CA ASN A 365 -2.44 11.12 8.85
C ASN A 365 -1.42 12.07 9.50
N SER A 366 -0.46 11.52 10.25
CA SER A 366 0.59 12.28 10.95
C SER A 366 1.43 13.21 10.07
N LEU A 367 1.57 12.89 8.79
CA LEU A 367 2.27 13.69 7.79
C LEU A 367 1.35 14.71 7.09
N GLY A 368 0.06 14.74 7.40
CA GLY A 368 -0.91 15.65 6.78
C GLY A 368 -1.39 15.24 5.39
N PHE A 369 -1.21 13.97 5.00
CA PHE A 369 -1.86 13.36 3.83
C PHE A 369 -3.27 12.88 4.18
N LEU A 370 -4.15 12.79 3.17
CA LEU A 370 -5.39 12.05 3.28
C LEU A 370 -5.11 10.55 3.11
N VAL A 371 -5.72 9.71 3.93
CA VAL A 371 -5.67 8.25 3.81
C VAL A 371 -7.05 7.65 4.06
N ASP A 372 -7.24 6.45 3.54
CA ASP A 372 -8.50 5.70 3.65
C ASP A 372 -8.91 5.47 5.11
N GLU A 373 -10.21 5.58 5.38
CA GLU A 373 -10.78 5.28 6.69
C GLU A 373 -11.31 3.84 6.67
N ASN A 374 -10.42 2.89 6.96
CA ASN A 374 -10.81 1.52 7.28
C ASN A 374 -11.80 1.54 8.46
N ILE A 375 -13.09 1.35 8.18
CA ILE A 375 -14.18 1.54 9.14
C ILE A 375 -14.05 0.54 10.29
N ASN A 376 -13.48 0.99 11.40
CA ASN A 376 -13.45 0.32 12.69
C ASN A 376 -13.52 1.38 13.80
N GLU A 377 -14.76 1.69 14.17
CA GLU A 377 -15.30 2.29 15.41
C GLU A 377 -14.53 3.41 16.15
N ASN A 378 -15.32 4.40 16.63
CA ASN A 378 -14.99 5.34 17.71
C ASN A 378 -14.07 6.55 17.40
N ALA A 379 -14.10 7.07 16.17
CA ALA A 379 -13.68 8.45 15.88
C ALA A 379 -14.67 9.48 16.48
N LEU A 380 -14.71 9.61 17.82
CA LEU A 380 -15.59 10.53 18.53
C LEU A 380 -14.82 11.72 19.14
N GLN A 381 -15.18 12.91 18.66
CA GLN A 381 -14.87 14.24 19.19
C GLN A 381 -13.42 14.73 19.05
N SER A 382 -13.12 15.45 17.96
CA SER A 382 -12.08 16.48 17.97
C SER A 382 -12.66 17.91 17.96
N HIS A 383 -11.91 18.87 18.51
CA HIS A 383 -12.01 20.37 18.51
C HIS A 383 -13.39 21.07 18.46
N PHE A 384 -14.31 20.68 17.56
CA PHE A 384 -15.64 21.22 17.35
C PHE A 384 -16.49 21.34 18.64
N PHE A 385 -16.44 20.33 19.50
CA PHE A 385 -17.19 20.32 20.77
C PHE A 385 -16.76 21.45 21.73
N GLN A 386 -15.52 21.95 21.64
CA GLN A 386 -15.07 23.13 22.40
C GLN A 386 -15.54 24.46 21.78
N ARG A 387 -15.90 24.49 20.49
CA ARG A 387 -16.32 25.70 19.77
C ARG A 387 -17.84 25.89 19.77
N VAL A 388 -18.61 24.80 19.68
CA VAL A 388 -20.07 24.84 19.48
C VAL A 388 -20.86 24.73 20.79
N ILE A 389 -20.34 24.06 21.81
CA ILE A 389 -21.01 23.93 23.12
C ILE A 389 -20.24 24.75 24.17
N GLY A 390 -20.72 25.97 24.42
CA GLY A 390 -20.06 26.90 25.35
C GLY A 390 -19.97 26.38 26.80
N ASN A 391 -18.76 26.05 27.24
CA ASN A 391 -18.35 25.76 28.63
C ASN A 391 -19.38 25.02 29.50
N LYS A 392 -19.50 23.68 29.31
CA LYS A 392 -19.95 22.78 30.39
C LYS A 392 -19.51 21.32 30.18
N VAL A 393 -18.73 20.85 31.17
CA VAL A 393 -18.63 19.47 31.67
C VAL A 393 -19.01 18.35 30.68
N PHE A 394 -18.02 17.89 29.92
CA PHE A 394 -17.97 16.51 29.44
C PHE A 394 -16.61 15.89 29.83
N ILE A 395 -16.59 14.56 29.92
CA ILE A 395 -15.46 13.80 30.45
C ILE A 395 -14.32 13.77 29.41
N ASN A 396 -13.07 13.87 29.87
CA ASN A 396 -11.89 13.65 29.03
C ASN A 396 -11.83 12.17 28.60
N HIS A 397 -12.43 11.86 27.45
CA HIS A 397 -12.11 10.66 26.68
C HIS A 397 -11.04 11.03 25.66
N SER A 398 -9.87 10.38 25.77
CA SER A 398 -8.68 10.70 24.99
C SER A 398 -8.44 9.65 23.91
N GLU A 399 -9.17 9.70 22.79
CA GLU A 399 -9.03 8.65 21.76
C GLU A 399 -9.23 9.08 20.29
N SER A 400 -9.37 10.37 19.97
CA SER A 400 -9.18 10.86 18.59
C SER A 400 -8.32 12.13 18.52
N SER A 401 -7.39 12.18 17.56
CA SER A 401 -6.61 13.37 17.22
C SER A 401 -6.76 13.66 15.73
N PRO A 402 -7.10 14.90 15.32
CA PRO A 402 -7.30 15.25 13.92
C PRO A 402 -6.00 15.38 13.11
N ASN A 403 -4.83 15.12 13.72
CA ASN A 403 -3.49 15.30 13.17
C ASN A 403 -3.22 16.72 12.64
N CYS A 404 -3.90 17.72 13.22
CA CYS A 404 -3.75 19.12 12.86
C CYS A 404 -2.68 19.77 13.75
N TRP A 405 -1.45 19.88 13.21
CA TRP A 405 -0.26 20.30 13.94
C TRP A 405 -0.45 21.67 14.65
N ILE A 406 -1.23 22.57 14.05
CA ILE A 406 -1.59 23.90 14.59
C ILE A 406 -2.58 23.82 15.76
N CYS A 407 -3.64 23.01 15.64
CA CYS A 407 -4.72 22.97 16.63
C CYS A 407 -4.38 22.09 17.85
N GLU A 408 -3.51 21.11 17.66
CA GLU A 408 -2.98 20.24 18.71
C GLU A 408 -1.65 20.73 19.31
N GLN A 409 -1.09 21.84 18.80
CA GLN A 409 0.18 22.40 19.28
C GLN A 409 1.36 21.41 19.21
N TRP A 410 1.47 20.70 18.08
CA TRP A 410 2.59 19.79 17.78
C TRP A 410 3.93 20.52 17.91
N LYS A 411 5.00 19.77 18.13
CA LYS A 411 6.37 20.26 18.31
C LYS A 411 7.30 19.67 17.26
N GLU A 412 8.27 20.46 16.82
CA GLU A 412 9.38 19.95 16.00
C GLU A 412 10.43 19.31 16.92
N MET A 413 10.80 18.06 16.67
CA MET A 413 11.72 17.29 17.50
C MET A 413 12.79 16.61 16.64
N VAL A 414 14.03 16.53 17.15
CA VAL A 414 15.13 15.78 16.53
C VAL A 414 15.34 14.46 17.29
N PHE A 415 15.27 13.35 16.56
CA PHE A 415 15.61 12.01 17.06
C PHE A 415 17.04 11.66 16.62
N ILE A 416 17.83 11.10 17.54
CA ILE A 416 19.26 10.85 17.36
C ILE A 416 19.60 9.44 17.83
N TYR A 417 20.06 8.59 16.91
CA TYR A 417 20.68 7.31 17.26
C TYR A 417 22.21 7.44 17.15
N LYS A 418 22.93 6.99 18.18
CA LYS A 418 24.40 6.88 18.19
C LYS A 418 24.76 5.41 18.33
N PRO A 419 25.44 4.78 17.34
CA PRO A 419 25.89 3.41 17.46
C PRO A 419 26.98 3.23 18.51
N GLU A 420 26.94 2.13 19.26
CA GLU A 420 27.89 1.86 20.35
C GLU A 420 29.27 1.42 19.84
N ASN A 421 29.33 0.77 18.66
CA ASN A 421 30.56 0.26 18.03
C ASN A 421 31.09 1.11 16.86
N GLY A 422 30.78 2.42 16.83
CA GLY A 422 31.46 3.41 15.98
C GLY A 422 31.13 3.43 14.48
N ASN A 423 30.86 2.30 13.82
CA ASN A 423 30.48 2.29 12.40
C ASN A 423 29.37 1.27 12.10
N TYR A 424 28.23 1.79 11.61
CA TYR A 424 27.20 1.01 10.91
C TYR A 424 27.15 1.52 9.47
N GLU A 425 27.20 0.61 8.50
CA GLU A 425 26.99 0.91 7.08
C GLU A 425 25.54 0.67 6.66
N ASP A 426 24.77 -0.08 7.46
CA ASP A 426 23.33 -0.28 7.29
C ASP A 426 22.51 1.02 7.36
N LEU A 427 21.40 1.02 6.62
CA LEU A 427 20.34 2.00 6.79
C LEU A 427 19.65 1.83 8.15
N VAL A 428 19.49 2.94 8.87
CA VAL A 428 18.73 3.02 10.12
C VAL A 428 17.43 3.77 9.87
N PHE A 429 16.32 3.20 10.34
CA PHE A 429 14.98 3.77 10.28
C PHE A 429 14.48 4.10 11.69
N ILE A 430 13.64 5.12 11.82
CA ILE A 430 12.80 5.35 13.01
C ILE A 430 11.37 4.89 12.72
N ASN A 431 10.67 4.39 13.75
CA ASN A 431 9.32 3.88 13.66
C ASN A 431 8.51 4.50 14.81
N LEU A 432 7.73 5.56 14.54
CA LEU A 432 6.95 6.28 15.56
C LEU A 432 5.54 5.68 15.71
N GLU A 433 4.95 5.75 16.90
CA GLU A 433 3.57 5.31 17.15
C GLU A 433 2.54 6.09 16.32
N ILE A 434 2.72 7.42 16.24
CA ILE A 434 1.88 8.34 15.45
C ILE A 434 1.89 8.02 13.94
N ASP A 435 2.88 7.26 13.49
CA ASP A 435 3.11 6.88 12.11
C ASP A 435 2.59 5.48 11.76
N GLU A 436 1.75 4.90 12.64
CA GLU A 436 1.33 3.49 12.61
C GLU A 436 2.54 2.53 12.63
N TYR A 437 3.64 2.95 13.28
CA TYR A 437 4.95 2.29 13.31
C TYR A 437 5.58 1.99 11.94
N ARG A 438 5.14 2.68 10.87
CA ARG A 438 5.78 2.62 9.55
C ARG A 438 7.18 3.29 9.60
N PRO A 439 8.20 2.74 8.92
CA PRO A 439 9.58 3.25 8.99
C PRO A 439 9.80 4.56 8.23
N ASP A 440 10.67 5.41 8.77
CA ASP A 440 11.24 6.61 8.13
C ASP A 440 12.78 6.54 8.17
N ILE A 441 13.45 6.79 7.04
CA ILE A 441 14.93 6.74 6.94
C ILE A 441 15.59 7.88 7.73
N MET A 442 16.57 7.54 8.58
CA MET A 442 17.40 8.50 9.29
C MET A 442 18.68 8.85 8.49
N LYS A 443 19.09 10.11 8.51
CA LYS A 443 20.30 10.58 7.83
C LYS A 443 21.55 10.29 8.68
N LYS A 444 22.48 9.48 8.16
CA LYS A 444 23.84 9.34 8.74
C LYS A 444 24.54 10.71 8.72
N GLN A 445 25.28 11.01 9.78
CA GLN A 445 26.05 12.23 10.00
C GLN A 445 27.55 11.91 10.00
N ASP A 446 28.41 12.91 9.78
CA ASP A 446 29.87 12.75 9.73
C ASP A 446 30.46 12.15 11.03
N ASN A 447 29.79 12.33 12.17
CA ASN A 447 30.16 11.77 13.46
C ASN A 447 29.65 10.33 13.72
N GLY A 448 29.17 9.64 12.67
CA GLY A 448 28.65 8.27 12.75
C GLY A 448 27.26 8.12 13.38
N SER A 449 26.64 9.20 13.87
CA SER A 449 25.25 9.16 14.36
C SER A 449 24.24 9.23 13.21
N PHE A 450 23.02 8.81 13.47
CA PHE A 450 21.89 8.89 12.54
C PHE A 450 20.85 9.84 13.14
N THR A 451 20.36 10.81 12.35
CA THR A 451 19.37 11.81 12.82
C THR A 451 18.18 11.93 11.89
N ILE A 452 17.03 12.30 12.46
CA ILE A 452 15.85 12.72 11.71
C ILE A 452 15.09 13.78 12.52
N LYS A 453 14.55 14.79 11.83
CA LYS A 453 13.73 15.84 12.41
C LYS A 453 12.26 15.58 12.02
N ARG A 454 11.34 15.57 12.99
CA ARG A 454 9.91 15.27 12.78
C ARG A 454 9.03 16.18 13.62
N ALA A 455 7.89 16.59 13.06
CA ALA A 455 6.79 17.12 13.86
C ALA A 455 6.10 15.98 14.62
N VAL A 456 5.80 16.20 15.90
CA VAL A 456 5.16 15.23 16.81
C VAL A 456 4.14 15.91 17.74
N PRO A 457 3.08 15.24 18.20
CA PRO A 457 2.13 15.83 19.15
C PRO A 457 2.77 16.13 20.53
N PRO A 458 2.21 17.03 21.34
CA PRO A 458 2.73 17.32 22.67
C PRO A 458 2.46 16.16 23.64
N GLY A 459 3.51 15.61 24.24
CA GLY A 459 3.37 14.56 25.26
C GLY A 459 4.57 13.62 25.34
N LYS A 460 4.29 12.34 25.58
CA LYS A 460 5.26 11.23 25.47
C LYS A 460 5.16 10.64 24.06
N ILE A 461 6.29 10.52 23.37
CA ILE A 461 6.39 9.86 22.07
C ILE A 461 6.93 8.46 22.26
N HIS A 462 6.18 7.47 21.76
CA HIS A 462 6.55 6.06 21.71
C HIS A 462 7.17 5.72 20.35
N PHE A 463 8.31 5.03 20.33
CA PHE A 463 9.01 4.67 19.08
C PHE A 463 10.04 3.56 19.27
N PHE A 464 10.56 3.03 18.16
CA PHE A 464 11.76 2.19 18.14
C PHE A 464 12.56 2.42 16.85
N PHE A 465 13.79 1.92 16.81
CA PHE A 465 14.66 1.99 15.62
C PHE A 465 14.68 0.64 14.91
N SER A 466 14.98 0.63 13.61
CA SER A 466 15.20 -0.63 12.87
C SER A 466 16.33 -0.49 11.86
N THR A 467 16.90 -1.64 11.48
CA THR A 467 17.77 -1.80 10.31
C THR A 467 17.13 -2.81 9.35
N LEU A 468 17.84 -3.15 8.26
CA LEU A 468 17.43 -4.22 7.33
C LEU A 468 17.28 -5.59 8.01
N GLN A 469 18.05 -5.82 9.09
CA GLN A 469 18.04 -7.07 9.86
C GLN A 469 16.91 -7.13 10.90
N GLY A 470 16.31 -6.00 11.29
CA GLY A 470 15.15 -5.96 12.19
C GLY A 470 15.10 -4.79 13.18
N PRO A 471 14.14 -4.81 14.12
CA PRO A 471 13.89 -3.75 15.09
C PRO A 471 14.79 -3.84 16.34
N PHE A 472 15.32 -2.71 16.78
CA PHE A 472 16.18 -2.56 17.97
C PHE A 472 15.79 -1.34 18.82
N LYS A 473 16.36 -1.24 20.03
CA LYS A 473 16.07 -0.16 20.99
C LYS A 473 17.37 0.50 21.44
N SER A 474 17.47 1.82 21.31
CA SER A 474 18.67 2.55 21.73
C SER A 474 18.78 2.61 23.26
N SER A 475 20.02 2.61 23.75
CA SER A 475 20.42 2.90 25.13
C SER A 475 20.20 4.37 25.53
N ASN A 476 20.25 5.30 24.58
CA ASN A 476 20.15 6.76 24.81
C ASN A 476 18.75 7.26 25.22
N TYR A 477 17.73 6.40 25.22
CA TYR A 477 16.34 6.76 25.51
C TYR A 477 15.75 5.82 26.56
N ALA A 478 14.83 6.35 27.37
CA ALA A 478 14.02 5.56 28.30
C ALA A 478 13.28 4.43 27.56
N LYS A 479 12.97 3.33 28.27
CA LYS A 479 12.37 2.12 27.68
C LYS A 479 11.08 1.75 28.43
N LYS A 480 10.07 1.28 27.69
CA LYS A 480 8.78 0.81 28.23
C LYS A 480 8.39 -0.51 27.59
N ILE A 481 7.91 -1.44 28.41
CA ILE A 481 7.25 -2.67 27.95
C ILE A 481 5.82 -2.30 27.55
N LEU A 482 5.36 -2.79 26.40
CA LEU A 482 4.00 -2.63 25.94
C LEU A 482 3.10 -3.68 26.59
N SER A 483 1.93 -3.27 27.08
CA SER A 483 0.92 -4.20 27.64
C SER A 483 0.41 -5.20 26.60
N TYR A 484 0.41 -4.79 25.32
CA TYR A 484 0.04 -5.61 24.17
C TYR A 484 1.17 -5.50 23.14
N PRO A 485 1.86 -6.61 22.78
CA PRO A 485 2.90 -6.57 21.77
C PRO A 485 2.34 -6.24 20.38
N VAL A 486 2.95 -5.25 19.70
CA VAL A 486 2.52 -4.80 18.37
C VAL A 486 3.18 -5.63 17.29
N LYS A 487 2.40 -6.18 16.37
CA LYS A 487 2.92 -6.78 15.12
C LYS A 487 3.20 -5.67 14.10
N ILE A 488 4.38 -5.70 13.51
CA ILE A 488 4.83 -4.76 12.47
C ILE A 488 5.39 -5.55 11.29
N ASN A 489 5.38 -4.95 10.10
CA ASN A 489 6.05 -5.51 8.93
C ASN A 489 7.15 -4.52 8.48
N ILE A 490 8.41 -4.97 8.46
CA ILE A 490 9.56 -4.20 7.96
C ILE A 490 10.10 -4.96 6.74
N LEU A 491 10.06 -4.32 5.56
CA LEU A 491 10.61 -4.86 4.32
C LEU A 491 10.18 -6.32 4.04
N LYS A 492 8.86 -6.57 4.12
CA LYS A 492 8.18 -7.87 3.99
C LYS A 492 8.38 -8.88 5.14
N ASN A 493 9.32 -8.66 6.07
CA ASN A 493 9.47 -9.49 7.28
C ASN A 493 8.54 -9.00 8.41
N SER A 494 7.86 -9.92 9.10
CA SER A 494 6.98 -9.61 10.22
C SER A 494 7.69 -9.77 11.57
N TYR A 495 7.57 -8.76 12.44
CA TYR A 495 8.19 -8.73 13.77
C TYR A 495 7.14 -8.41 14.85
N THR A 496 7.38 -8.84 16.09
CA THR A 496 6.52 -8.53 17.25
C THR A 496 7.29 -7.69 18.26
N ILE A 497 6.82 -6.46 18.51
CA ILE A 497 7.44 -5.50 19.43
C ILE A 497 6.75 -5.56 20.79
N SER A 498 7.45 -6.07 21.80
CA SER A 498 7.01 -6.05 23.20
C SER A 498 7.60 -4.89 24.03
N GLN A 499 8.59 -4.17 23.51
CA GLN A 499 9.29 -3.11 24.23
C GLN A 499 9.77 -2.01 23.27
N ILE A 500 9.54 -0.76 23.66
CA ILE A 500 9.80 0.46 22.88
C ILE A 500 10.71 1.44 23.64
N ASN A 501 11.27 2.41 22.93
CA ASN A 501 11.83 3.63 23.52
C ASN A 501 10.72 4.68 23.77
N ILE A 502 10.98 5.60 24.71
CA ILE A 502 10.15 6.78 24.99
C ILE A 502 11.04 8.03 25.00
N ALA A 503 10.51 9.13 24.47
CA ALA A 503 11.02 10.48 24.73
C ALA A 503 9.86 11.45 25.03
N MET A 504 10.14 12.59 25.66
CA MET A 504 9.18 13.69 25.78
C MET A 504 9.28 14.59 24.54
N ALA A 505 8.16 15.17 24.12
CA ALA A 505 8.12 16.15 23.03
C ALA A 505 8.74 17.47 23.50
N GLU A 506 10.05 17.62 23.26
CA GLU A 506 10.89 18.75 23.67
C GLU A 506 11.41 19.47 22.42
N GLY A 507 10.84 20.65 22.14
CA GLY A 507 11.08 21.42 20.92
C GLY A 507 10.07 22.55 20.74
N PRO A 508 10.23 23.42 19.71
CA PRO A 508 9.34 24.54 19.45
C PRO A 508 7.95 24.06 19.01
N THR A 509 6.91 24.69 19.55
CA THR A 509 5.50 24.43 19.19
C THR A 509 5.11 25.09 17.87
N CYS A 510 4.29 24.40 17.08
CA CYS A 510 3.70 24.90 15.84
C CYS A 510 2.78 26.09 16.14
N THR A 511 2.95 27.21 15.43
CA THR A 511 2.15 28.41 15.67
C THR A 511 1.58 28.99 14.38
N ARG A 512 0.57 29.86 14.52
CA ARG A 512 -0.06 30.60 13.41
C ARG A 512 0.85 31.62 12.69
N ARG A 513 2.16 31.60 12.96
CA ARG A 513 3.17 32.59 12.51
C ARG A 513 4.56 32.00 12.27
N GLY A 514 4.92 30.92 12.96
CA GLY A 514 6.21 30.24 12.83
C GLY A 514 6.03 28.88 12.18
N PHE A 515 6.63 28.71 11.00
CA PHE A 515 6.69 27.44 10.30
C PHE A 515 7.82 26.57 10.87
N PHE A 516 7.64 25.25 10.79
CA PHE A 516 8.69 24.28 11.05
C PHE A 516 9.63 24.13 9.84
N GLU A 517 10.85 23.66 10.06
CA GLU A 517 11.69 23.12 8.98
C GLU A 517 11.11 21.80 8.47
N THR A 518 10.50 21.00 9.36
CA THR A 518 9.74 19.80 8.97
C THR A 518 8.45 20.21 8.24
N LYS A 519 8.36 19.85 6.97
CA LYS A 519 7.19 20.13 6.14
C LYS A 519 6.16 18.98 6.23
N PRO A 520 4.85 19.28 6.20
CA PRO A 520 3.84 18.26 5.96
C PRO A 520 3.97 17.72 4.53
N ARG A 521 3.44 16.51 4.31
CA ARG A 521 3.32 15.83 3.02
C ARG A 521 4.63 15.61 2.26
N ILE A 522 5.74 15.54 2.99
CA ILE A 522 6.93 14.85 2.50
C ILE A 522 6.54 13.38 2.32
N ALA A 523 6.61 12.86 1.08
CA ALA A 523 6.49 11.43 0.85
C ALA A 523 7.64 10.71 1.57
N ARG A 524 7.36 9.59 2.25
CA ARG A 524 8.39 8.83 2.92
C ARG A 524 9.40 8.34 1.89
N THR A 525 10.68 8.39 2.23
CA THR A 525 11.72 7.80 1.38
C THR A 525 11.59 6.28 1.46
N GLU A 526 10.94 5.68 0.48
CA GLU A 526 10.84 4.22 0.38
C GLU A 526 12.23 3.65 0.09
N TYR A 527 12.64 2.65 0.87
CA TYR A 527 13.84 1.88 0.55
C TYR A 527 13.48 0.84 -0.49
N GLU A 528 13.55 1.24 -1.76
CA GLU A 528 13.77 0.32 -2.85
C GLU A 528 15.13 -0.36 -2.60
N LYS A 529 15.11 -1.66 -2.28
CA LYS A 529 16.33 -2.47 -2.33
C LYS A 529 16.85 -2.34 -3.76
N PRO A 530 18.12 -1.93 -3.99
CA PRO A 530 18.62 -1.69 -5.34
C PRO A 530 18.40 -2.94 -6.19
N ASP A 531 17.87 -2.73 -7.40
CA ASP A 531 17.51 -3.82 -8.30
C ASP A 531 18.74 -4.68 -8.55
N GLN A 532 18.63 -5.93 -8.12
CA GLN A 532 19.67 -6.92 -8.31
C GLN A 532 19.57 -7.40 -9.74
N GLU A 533 20.22 -6.70 -10.69
CA GLU A 533 20.18 -7.06 -12.12
C GLU A 533 20.38 -8.57 -12.29
N PHE A 534 19.46 -9.22 -13.01
CA PHE A 534 19.41 -10.66 -13.18
C PHE A 534 19.80 -11.04 -14.60
N ASP A 535 20.96 -11.69 -14.76
CA ASP A 535 21.35 -12.29 -16.04
C ASP A 535 20.49 -13.54 -16.28
N ARG A 536 19.84 -13.63 -17.45
CA ARG A 536 19.22 -14.89 -17.89
C ARG A 536 20.31 -15.94 -18.14
N ILE A 537 20.14 -17.11 -17.54
CA ILE A 537 20.98 -18.28 -17.78
C ILE A 537 20.63 -18.86 -19.15
N ILE A 538 21.55 -18.76 -20.12
CA ILE A 538 21.34 -19.31 -21.46
C ILE A 538 21.33 -20.84 -21.38
N TRP A 539 20.15 -21.44 -21.58
CA TRP A 539 19.95 -22.88 -21.52
C TRP A 539 20.79 -23.64 -22.56
N LYS A 540 21.48 -24.70 -22.11
CA LYS A 540 22.29 -25.61 -22.95
C LYS A 540 22.33 -27.00 -22.30
N ILE A 541 22.47 -28.05 -23.11
CA ILE A 541 22.53 -29.45 -22.62
C ILE A 541 23.56 -29.68 -21.49
N PRO A 542 24.79 -29.14 -21.52
CA PRO A 542 25.76 -29.35 -20.42
C PRO A 542 25.35 -28.80 -19.05
N ILE A 543 24.33 -27.93 -18.98
CA ILE A 543 23.76 -27.38 -17.74
C ILE A 543 22.31 -27.84 -17.47
N SER A 544 21.80 -28.78 -18.28
CA SER A 544 20.50 -29.41 -18.08
C SER A 544 20.62 -30.76 -17.36
N LEU A 545 19.49 -31.36 -16.99
CA LEU A 545 19.45 -32.76 -16.55
C LEU A 545 19.80 -33.75 -17.68
N PHE A 546 19.86 -33.30 -18.93
CA PHE A 546 20.20 -34.10 -20.10
C PHE A 546 21.71 -34.12 -20.40
N LYS A 547 22.55 -33.48 -19.58
CA LYS A 547 24.02 -33.38 -19.78
C LYS A 547 24.73 -34.72 -19.97
N ASP A 548 24.18 -35.80 -19.40
CA ASP A 548 24.74 -37.16 -19.43
C ASP A 548 24.12 -38.01 -20.57
N TYR A 549 23.30 -37.40 -21.44
CA TYR A 549 22.73 -38.06 -22.62
C TYR A 549 23.74 -38.06 -23.78
N HIS A 550 24.01 -39.23 -24.35
CA HIS A 550 24.88 -39.41 -25.50
C HIS A 550 24.04 -39.40 -26.78
N PHE A 551 24.33 -38.45 -27.68
CA PHE A 551 23.64 -38.28 -28.94
C PHE A 551 24.21 -39.21 -30.02
N ASP A 552 23.32 -39.76 -30.85
CA ASP A 552 23.71 -40.62 -31.96
C ASP A 552 24.42 -39.80 -33.06
N THR A 553 25.66 -40.15 -33.36
CA THR A 553 26.45 -39.56 -34.46
C THR A 553 26.38 -40.41 -35.72
N ASN A 554 26.81 -39.86 -36.86
CA ASN A 554 27.00 -40.65 -38.09
C ASN A 554 27.91 -41.87 -37.86
N ASP A 555 28.92 -41.73 -37.00
CA ASP A 555 29.81 -42.84 -36.61
C ASP A 555 29.06 -43.88 -35.77
N THR A 556 28.18 -43.46 -34.85
CA THR A 556 27.32 -44.36 -34.07
C THR A 556 26.40 -45.20 -34.98
N TRP A 557 25.82 -44.57 -36.02
CA TRP A 557 25.01 -45.28 -37.01
C TRP A 557 25.85 -46.20 -37.91
N ASN A 558 27.06 -45.78 -38.32
CA ASN A 558 27.99 -46.58 -39.09
C ASN A 558 28.45 -47.83 -38.32
N ASP A 559 28.89 -47.67 -37.07
CA ASP A 559 29.36 -48.76 -36.21
C ASP A 559 28.25 -49.77 -35.93
N GLY A 560 27.02 -49.30 -35.65
CA GLY A 560 25.84 -50.15 -35.51
C GLY A 560 25.53 -50.95 -36.78
N PHE A 561 25.59 -50.30 -37.94
CA PHE A 561 25.37 -50.95 -39.23
C PHE A 561 26.42 -52.00 -39.54
N GLU A 562 27.72 -51.69 -39.42
CA GLU A 562 28.80 -52.62 -39.72
C GLU A 562 28.84 -53.78 -38.69
N PHE A 563 28.47 -53.53 -37.42
CA PHE A 563 28.26 -54.58 -36.42
C PHE A 563 27.12 -55.53 -36.81
N ASP A 564 25.95 -55.00 -37.18
CA ASP A 564 24.81 -55.84 -37.57
C ASP A 564 25.10 -56.62 -38.86
N TYR A 565 25.56 -55.92 -39.91
CA TYR A 565 25.84 -56.52 -41.21
C TYR A 565 26.83 -57.69 -41.11
N LYS A 566 27.88 -57.54 -40.28
CA LYS A 566 28.87 -58.59 -39.96
C LYS A 566 28.26 -59.86 -39.34
N HIS A 567 27.16 -59.75 -38.61
CA HIS A 567 26.46 -60.91 -38.03
C HIS A 567 25.40 -61.52 -38.97
N THR A 568 25.00 -60.81 -40.04
CA THR A 568 24.13 -61.39 -41.07
C THR A 568 24.88 -62.43 -41.91
N ARG A 569 24.12 -63.38 -42.47
CA ARG A 569 24.62 -64.33 -43.48
C ARG A 569 24.26 -63.90 -44.91
N ILE A 570 24.07 -62.60 -45.17
CA ILE A 570 23.81 -62.07 -46.52
C ILE A 570 24.86 -62.56 -47.53
N PRO A 571 26.19 -62.53 -47.25
CA PRO A 571 27.21 -63.06 -48.16
C PRO A 571 27.10 -64.58 -48.44
N ASN A 572 26.41 -65.34 -47.59
CA ASN A 572 26.26 -66.79 -47.78
C ASN A 572 25.25 -67.13 -48.88
N PHE A 573 24.27 -66.27 -49.15
CA PHE A 573 23.28 -66.47 -50.22
C PHE A 573 23.39 -65.47 -51.38
N VAL A 574 23.76 -64.21 -51.13
CA VAL A 574 24.10 -63.24 -52.18
C VAL A 574 25.54 -63.51 -52.64
N LYS A 575 25.74 -64.25 -53.73
CA LYS A 575 27.06 -64.77 -54.13
C LYS A 575 27.96 -63.81 -54.91
N LYS A 576 27.42 -62.78 -55.57
CA LYS A 576 28.20 -61.84 -56.39
C LYS A 576 28.68 -60.68 -55.52
N LEU A 577 29.98 -60.38 -55.51
CA LEU A 577 30.54 -59.27 -54.70
C LEU A 577 29.89 -57.91 -55.02
N ALA A 578 29.68 -57.58 -56.29
CA ALA A 578 28.99 -56.33 -56.69
C ALA A 578 27.54 -56.25 -56.18
N ASP A 579 26.87 -57.40 -56.04
CA ASP A 579 25.50 -57.50 -55.52
C ASP A 579 25.50 -57.42 -53.97
N GLN A 580 26.51 -57.99 -53.30
CA GLN A 580 26.73 -57.81 -51.86
C GLN A 580 26.96 -56.34 -51.49
N GLU A 581 27.81 -55.63 -52.24
CA GLU A 581 28.06 -54.18 -52.04
C GLU A 581 26.83 -53.34 -52.35
N HIS A 582 26.05 -53.67 -53.39
CA HIS A 582 24.78 -52.98 -53.66
C HIS A 582 23.78 -53.17 -52.50
N VAL A 583 23.55 -54.41 -52.06
CA VAL A 583 22.71 -54.72 -50.88
C VAL A 583 23.24 -53.99 -49.63
N LYS A 584 24.55 -53.97 -49.41
CA LYS A 584 25.17 -53.27 -48.26
C LYS A 584 24.90 -51.77 -48.32
N SER A 585 25.05 -51.14 -49.48
CA SER A 585 24.79 -49.71 -49.69
C SER A 585 23.32 -49.34 -49.37
N ILE A 586 22.36 -50.10 -49.91
CA ILE A 586 20.93 -49.86 -49.68
C ILE A 586 20.56 -50.03 -48.20
N LEU A 587 21.02 -51.12 -47.55
CA LEU A 587 20.76 -51.36 -46.13
C LEU A 587 21.38 -50.27 -45.23
N LYS A 588 22.57 -49.77 -45.60
CA LYS A 588 23.24 -48.67 -44.90
C LYS A 588 22.47 -47.36 -45.04
N ALA A 589 21.96 -47.05 -46.24
CA ALA A 589 21.17 -45.86 -46.51
C ALA A 589 19.85 -45.81 -45.72
N ILE A 590 19.22 -46.96 -45.43
CA ILE A 590 18.00 -47.03 -44.62
C ILE A 590 18.25 -47.33 -43.13
N TYR A 591 19.49 -47.54 -42.70
CA TYR A 591 19.79 -48.13 -41.39
C TYR A 591 19.23 -47.34 -40.20
N GLN A 592 19.26 -46.01 -40.25
CA GLN A 592 18.73 -45.16 -39.18
C GLN A 592 17.22 -45.38 -38.97
N SER A 593 16.42 -45.33 -40.04
CA SER A 593 14.96 -45.48 -39.95
C SER A 593 14.56 -46.95 -39.71
N PHE A 594 15.29 -47.91 -40.29
CA PHE A 594 15.21 -49.33 -39.95
C PHE A 594 15.41 -49.57 -38.45
N ARG A 595 16.45 -48.97 -37.85
CA ARG A 595 16.79 -49.17 -36.45
C ARG A 595 15.77 -48.53 -35.51
N GLU A 596 15.31 -47.31 -35.79
CA GLU A 596 14.28 -46.67 -34.96
C GLU A 596 12.93 -47.41 -35.06
N PHE A 597 12.57 -47.91 -36.25
CA PHE A 597 11.44 -48.84 -36.39
C PHE A 597 11.64 -50.12 -35.57
N TYR A 598 12.80 -50.78 -35.66
CA TYR A 598 13.10 -51.98 -34.88
C TYR A 598 13.02 -51.71 -33.37
N LYS A 599 13.54 -50.56 -32.91
CA LYS A 599 13.53 -50.12 -31.51
C LYS A 599 12.10 -49.96 -30.97
N TYR A 600 11.20 -49.36 -31.76
CA TYR A 600 9.76 -49.33 -31.45
C TYR A 600 9.14 -50.73 -31.46
N PHE A 601 9.35 -51.47 -32.55
CA PHE A 601 8.52 -52.63 -32.90
C PHE A 601 8.91 -53.91 -32.13
N SER A 602 10.20 -54.11 -31.84
CA SER A 602 10.68 -55.23 -31.02
C SER A 602 10.21 -55.19 -29.56
N ALA A 603 9.81 -54.00 -29.07
CA ALA A 603 9.25 -53.84 -27.72
C ALA A 603 7.78 -54.28 -27.63
N THR A 604 7.06 -54.40 -28.76
CA THR A 604 5.63 -54.77 -28.77
C THR A 604 5.34 -56.17 -28.24
N GLY A 605 6.34 -57.07 -28.22
CA GLY A 605 6.20 -58.48 -27.86
C GLY A 605 6.26 -58.79 -26.36
N GLY A 606 6.48 -57.80 -25.47
CA GLY A 606 6.42 -58.00 -24.01
C GLY A 606 7.60 -58.77 -23.38
N GLY A 607 8.61 -59.18 -24.14
CA GLY A 607 9.82 -59.83 -23.62
C GLY A 607 10.71 -58.88 -22.79
N GLU A 608 11.56 -59.43 -21.91
CA GLU A 608 12.62 -58.62 -21.26
C GLU A 608 13.78 -58.28 -22.22
N ILE A 609 14.06 -59.18 -23.15
CA ILE A 609 14.93 -58.95 -24.30
C ILE A 609 14.01 -58.65 -25.48
N PHE A 610 14.05 -57.42 -26.00
CA PHE A 610 13.19 -57.00 -27.10
C PHE A 610 13.57 -57.74 -28.39
N CYS A 611 12.58 -58.35 -29.02
CA CYS A 611 12.73 -59.08 -30.27
C CYS A 611 11.40 -59.15 -31.01
N ILE A 612 11.44 -59.27 -32.34
CA ILE A 612 10.22 -59.41 -33.15
C ILE A 612 9.82 -60.88 -33.18
N GLY A 613 8.79 -61.28 -32.42
CA GLY A 613 8.24 -62.64 -32.44
C GLY A 613 7.50 -62.98 -33.74
N PRO A 614 7.11 -64.25 -33.97
CA PRO A 614 6.42 -64.67 -35.20
C PRO A 614 5.16 -63.85 -35.51
N ASN A 615 4.32 -63.61 -34.50
CA ASN A 615 3.10 -62.80 -34.66
C ASN A 615 3.43 -61.34 -35.04
N GLY A 616 4.52 -60.80 -34.48
CA GLY A 616 5.03 -59.47 -34.83
C GLY A 616 5.53 -59.41 -36.27
N MET A 617 6.16 -60.46 -36.79
CA MET A 617 6.53 -60.51 -38.22
C MET A 617 5.28 -60.47 -39.12
N SER A 618 4.20 -61.17 -38.76
CA SER A 618 2.93 -61.08 -39.48
C SER A 618 2.30 -59.68 -39.40
N GLU A 619 2.33 -59.03 -38.23
CA GLU A 619 1.88 -57.63 -38.05
C GLU A 619 2.73 -56.67 -38.92
N PHE A 620 4.05 -56.82 -38.94
CA PHE A 620 4.98 -56.04 -39.77
C PHE A 620 4.74 -56.22 -41.29
N LEU A 621 4.58 -57.45 -41.76
CA LEU A 621 4.34 -57.75 -43.19
C LEU A 621 3.04 -57.10 -43.68
N ASN A 622 2.00 -57.11 -42.84
CA ASN A 622 0.75 -56.40 -43.13
C ASN A 622 0.92 -54.87 -43.07
N MET A 623 1.60 -54.33 -42.04
CA MET A 623 1.84 -52.88 -41.91
C MET A 623 2.59 -52.27 -43.09
N CYS A 624 3.47 -53.04 -43.75
CA CYS A 624 4.21 -52.62 -44.93
C CYS A 624 3.53 -53.01 -46.26
N ASN A 625 2.35 -53.62 -46.24
CA ASN A 625 1.66 -54.20 -47.40
C ASN A 625 2.58 -55.12 -48.23
N ILE A 626 3.41 -55.94 -47.56
CA ILE A 626 4.36 -56.84 -48.23
C ILE A 626 3.68 -58.11 -48.73
N ILE A 627 2.58 -58.55 -48.09
CA ILE A 627 1.79 -59.70 -48.51
C ILE A 627 0.96 -59.32 -49.74
N ASP A 628 1.19 -60.01 -50.86
CA ASP A 628 0.47 -59.88 -52.13
C ASP A 628 0.64 -61.15 -52.98
N GLU A 629 0.23 -61.12 -54.25
CA GLU A 629 0.33 -62.24 -55.20
C GLU A 629 1.76 -62.77 -55.42
N LEU A 630 2.80 -62.04 -54.98
CA LEU A 630 4.21 -62.41 -55.13
C LEU A 630 4.85 -62.95 -53.84
N TYR A 631 4.22 -62.77 -52.68
CA TYR A 631 4.79 -63.17 -51.38
C TYR A 631 3.71 -63.42 -50.32
N ASP A 632 3.66 -64.65 -49.79
CA ASP A 632 2.64 -65.10 -48.83
C ASP A 632 3.19 -65.37 -47.41
N VAL A 633 2.29 -65.49 -46.43
CA VAL A 633 2.58 -65.88 -45.04
C VAL A 633 3.20 -67.29 -44.95
N THR A 634 3.02 -68.17 -45.94
CA THR A 634 3.75 -69.45 -46.00
C THR A 634 5.25 -69.27 -46.31
N ASP A 635 5.65 -68.26 -47.08
CA ASP A 635 7.06 -68.01 -47.43
C ASP A 635 7.88 -67.51 -46.24
N ILE A 636 7.30 -66.66 -45.37
CA ILE A 636 8.03 -66.13 -44.22
C ILE A 636 8.42 -67.22 -43.23
N GLY A 637 7.66 -68.33 -43.16
CA GLY A 637 7.99 -69.49 -42.33
C GLY A 637 9.31 -70.16 -42.73
N VAL A 638 9.63 -70.23 -44.04
CA VAL A 638 10.90 -70.77 -44.53
C VAL A 638 12.06 -69.85 -44.14
N ASN A 639 11.88 -68.54 -44.34
CA ASN A 639 12.92 -67.54 -44.03
C ASN A 639 13.17 -67.38 -42.53
N TRP A 640 12.13 -67.48 -41.71
CA TRP A 640 12.25 -67.53 -40.25
C TRP A 640 13.10 -68.71 -39.77
N ASN A 641 12.81 -69.91 -40.27
CA ASN A 641 13.56 -71.12 -39.93
C ASN A 641 15.01 -71.08 -40.44
N ALA A 642 15.22 -70.58 -41.66
CA ALA A 642 16.57 -70.34 -42.19
C ALA A 642 17.38 -69.41 -41.28
N ILE A 643 16.75 -68.38 -40.70
CA ILE A 643 17.41 -67.42 -39.82
C ILE A 643 17.74 -68.04 -38.46
N LYS A 644 16.78 -68.60 -37.72
CA LYS A 644 17.01 -69.11 -36.35
C LYS A 644 17.90 -70.35 -36.28
N SER A 645 18.21 -70.98 -37.41
CA SER A 645 18.99 -72.22 -37.54
C SER A 645 20.37 -72.26 -36.86
N GLN A 646 21.02 -71.10 -36.62
CA GLN A 646 22.40 -71.01 -36.13
C GLN A 646 22.61 -69.85 -35.14
N VAL A 647 21.76 -69.71 -34.13
CA VAL A 647 22.01 -68.78 -33.01
C VAL A 647 23.26 -69.26 -32.24
N HIS A 648 24.28 -68.41 -32.14
CA HIS A 648 25.52 -68.74 -31.43
C HIS A 648 25.30 -68.74 -29.90
N LYS A 649 25.97 -69.64 -29.17
CA LYS A 649 25.77 -69.85 -27.72
C LYS A 649 26.28 -68.71 -26.83
N ASP A 650 27.14 -67.85 -27.37
CA ASP A 650 27.73 -66.67 -26.73
C ASP A 650 26.86 -65.42 -26.85
N GLN A 651 25.87 -65.39 -27.75
CA GLN A 651 24.84 -64.36 -27.85
C GLN A 651 23.83 -64.47 -26.70
N ILE A 652 24.28 -64.20 -25.47
CA ILE A 652 23.48 -64.33 -24.24
C ILE A 652 22.24 -63.44 -24.27
N TYR A 653 22.28 -62.31 -25.01
CA TYR A 653 21.17 -61.38 -25.17
C TYR A 653 20.38 -61.57 -26.49
N ASN A 654 20.58 -62.68 -27.22
CA ASN A 654 19.61 -63.10 -28.25
C ASN A 654 18.42 -63.81 -27.58
N ALA A 655 17.21 -63.30 -27.78
CA ALA A 655 15.99 -63.80 -27.13
C ALA A 655 15.61 -65.26 -27.47
N LYS A 656 16.26 -65.88 -28.47
CA LYS A 656 16.04 -67.24 -29.02
C LYS A 656 14.68 -67.47 -29.67
N ASN A 657 13.59 -67.06 -29.03
CA ASN A 657 12.22 -67.24 -29.47
C ASN A 657 11.77 -66.19 -30.51
N GLY A 658 12.64 -65.26 -30.93
CA GLY A 658 12.29 -64.20 -31.87
C GLY A 658 13.46 -63.49 -32.55
N ILE A 659 13.07 -62.52 -33.38
CA ILE A 659 13.83 -61.53 -34.18
C ILE A 659 14.81 -60.59 -33.46
N CYS A 660 16.12 -60.86 -33.36
CA CYS A 660 17.06 -59.80 -32.96
C CYS A 660 17.37 -58.82 -34.13
N ARG A 661 18.11 -57.73 -33.87
CA ARG A 661 18.27 -56.60 -34.80
C ARG A 661 18.89 -56.98 -36.15
N TYR A 662 20.02 -57.69 -36.16
CA TYR A 662 20.66 -58.15 -37.39
C TYR A 662 19.87 -59.27 -38.09
N GLU A 663 19.18 -60.14 -37.33
CA GLU A 663 18.31 -61.18 -37.89
C GLU A 663 17.12 -60.55 -38.65
N PHE A 664 16.56 -59.45 -38.15
CA PHE A 664 15.54 -58.68 -38.86
C PHE A 664 16.11 -57.99 -40.11
N MET A 665 17.37 -57.53 -40.10
CA MET A 665 18.02 -57.06 -41.34
C MET A 665 18.17 -58.19 -42.37
N GLU A 666 18.59 -59.39 -41.93
CA GLU A 666 18.72 -60.56 -42.81
C GLU A 666 17.37 -60.99 -43.42
N ILE A 667 16.26 -60.93 -42.65
CA ILE A 667 14.94 -61.34 -43.16
C ILE A 667 14.42 -60.40 -44.25
N LEU A 668 14.72 -59.10 -44.21
CA LEU A 668 14.31 -58.15 -45.24
C LEU A 668 14.96 -58.46 -46.60
N VAL A 669 16.24 -58.84 -46.60
CA VAL A 669 16.94 -59.25 -47.84
C VAL A 669 16.41 -60.58 -48.37
N ARG A 670 16.03 -61.51 -47.48
CA ARG A 670 15.40 -62.78 -47.88
C ARG A 670 13.99 -62.58 -48.46
N ILE A 671 13.17 -61.74 -47.83
CA ILE A 671 11.86 -61.31 -48.35
C ILE A 671 12.03 -60.66 -49.74
N ALA A 672 13.00 -59.76 -49.91
CA ALA A 672 13.28 -59.13 -51.20
C ALA A 672 13.66 -60.16 -52.28
N ASN A 673 14.54 -61.11 -51.95
CA ASN A 673 14.93 -62.21 -52.84
C ASN A 673 13.72 -63.05 -53.27
N ASP A 674 12.91 -63.48 -52.31
CA ASP A 674 11.82 -64.42 -52.57
C ASP A 674 10.58 -63.75 -53.17
N LYS A 675 10.39 -62.45 -52.96
CA LYS A 675 9.33 -61.66 -53.59
C LYS A 675 9.69 -61.21 -55.00
N TYR A 676 10.94 -60.80 -55.28
CA TYR A 676 11.29 -60.18 -56.56
C TYR A 676 12.28 -60.98 -57.43
N ILE A 677 13.21 -61.76 -56.89
CA ILE A 677 14.14 -62.58 -57.71
C ILE A 677 13.48 -63.89 -58.13
N ARG A 678 12.88 -64.61 -57.17
CA ARG A 678 12.16 -65.87 -57.42
C ARG A 678 11.03 -65.70 -58.46
N ASN A 679 10.34 -64.56 -58.41
CA ASN A 679 9.28 -64.19 -59.35
C ASN A 679 9.78 -63.41 -60.60
N LYS A 680 11.10 -63.28 -60.80
CA LYS A 680 11.74 -62.65 -61.98
C LYS A 680 11.38 -61.17 -62.22
N VAL A 681 11.02 -60.45 -61.17
CA VAL A 681 10.75 -58.99 -61.20
C VAL A 681 12.05 -58.18 -61.18
N CYS A 682 13.09 -58.68 -60.49
CA CYS A 682 14.42 -58.08 -60.38
C CYS A 682 15.51 -59.05 -60.85
N SER A 683 16.68 -58.52 -61.24
CA SER A 683 17.81 -59.33 -61.76
C SER A 683 18.97 -59.48 -60.77
N THR A 684 19.12 -58.57 -59.80
CA THR A 684 20.10 -58.64 -58.71
C THR A 684 19.42 -58.43 -57.35
N VAL A 685 19.99 -59.01 -56.29
CA VAL A 685 19.40 -58.92 -54.94
C VAL A 685 19.43 -57.47 -54.43
N GLY A 686 20.39 -56.66 -54.88
CA GLY A 686 20.46 -55.22 -54.70
C GLY A 686 19.22 -54.50 -55.24
N ASP A 687 18.85 -54.73 -56.51
CA ASP A 687 17.63 -54.13 -57.10
C ASP A 687 16.37 -54.55 -56.32
N ALA A 688 16.35 -55.80 -55.84
CA ALA A 688 15.22 -56.34 -55.09
C ALA A 688 15.09 -55.69 -53.69
N ILE A 689 16.18 -55.50 -52.95
CA ILE A 689 16.13 -54.85 -51.63
C ILE A 689 15.89 -53.34 -51.77
N GLU A 690 16.42 -52.69 -52.83
CA GLU A 690 16.07 -51.30 -53.15
C GLU A 690 14.58 -51.17 -53.43
N LYS A 691 14.02 -52.05 -54.29
CA LYS A 691 12.59 -52.06 -54.60
C LYS A 691 11.73 -52.30 -53.36
N LEU A 692 12.11 -53.24 -52.49
CA LEU A 692 11.42 -53.48 -51.21
C LEU A 692 11.49 -52.22 -50.31
N ALA A 693 12.68 -51.60 -50.21
CA ALA A 693 12.92 -50.44 -49.37
C ALA A 693 12.08 -49.23 -49.81
N GLN A 694 12.13 -48.87 -51.10
CA GLN A 694 11.40 -47.73 -51.66
C GLN A 694 9.87 -47.96 -51.63
N THR A 695 9.40 -49.16 -51.98
CA THR A 695 7.95 -49.44 -52.13
C THR A 695 7.27 -49.66 -50.78
N HIS A 696 7.91 -50.39 -49.85
CA HIS A 696 7.26 -50.93 -48.65
C HIS A 696 7.87 -50.42 -47.33
N LEU A 697 9.20 -50.35 -47.21
CA LEU A 697 9.85 -50.11 -45.90
C LEU A 697 9.93 -48.62 -45.54
N ILE A 698 10.48 -47.78 -46.41
CA ILE A 698 10.66 -46.34 -46.16
C ILE A 698 9.33 -45.62 -45.84
N PRO A 699 8.20 -45.90 -46.53
CA PRO A 699 6.90 -45.32 -46.19
C PRO A 699 6.32 -45.74 -44.83
N VAL A 700 6.91 -46.75 -44.16
CA VAL A 700 6.55 -47.16 -42.80
C VAL A 700 7.59 -46.69 -41.80
N PHE A 701 8.88 -47.02 -42.00
CA PHE A 701 9.98 -46.70 -41.08
C PHE A 701 10.08 -45.20 -40.78
N SER A 702 9.86 -44.33 -41.78
CA SER A 702 9.88 -42.87 -41.61
C SER A 702 8.84 -42.32 -40.61
N LYS A 703 7.81 -43.10 -40.25
CA LYS A 703 6.79 -42.71 -39.26
C LYS A 703 7.23 -42.91 -37.81
N TYR A 704 8.35 -43.60 -37.57
CA TYR A 704 8.80 -44.05 -36.24
C TYR A 704 10.08 -43.36 -35.74
N ASP A 705 10.45 -42.21 -36.30
CA ASP A 705 11.61 -41.45 -35.83
C ASP A 705 11.41 -40.96 -34.38
N SER A 706 12.12 -41.59 -33.44
CA SER A 706 12.06 -41.22 -32.02
C SER A 706 12.79 -39.90 -31.72
N ASN A 707 13.69 -39.46 -32.62
CA ASN A 707 14.46 -38.24 -32.47
C ASN A 707 13.62 -37.00 -32.74
N LYS A 708 12.66 -37.04 -33.66
CA LYS A 708 11.68 -35.97 -33.84
C LYS A 708 10.99 -35.61 -32.51
N TRP A 709 10.40 -36.59 -31.82
CA TRP A 709 9.81 -36.36 -30.49
C TRP A 709 10.83 -35.84 -29.47
N ARG A 710 12.06 -36.40 -29.49
CA ARG A 710 13.14 -36.05 -28.57
C ARG A 710 13.55 -34.58 -28.69
N TYR A 711 13.74 -34.07 -29.91
CA TYR A 711 14.15 -32.68 -30.17
C TYR A 711 12.99 -31.68 -30.16
N GLU A 712 11.79 -32.05 -30.64
CA GLU A 712 10.64 -31.12 -30.70
C GLU A 712 9.91 -30.97 -29.35
N LYS A 713 9.95 -31.97 -28.47
CA LYS A 713 9.18 -31.96 -27.20
C LYS A 713 9.99 -32.08 -25.91
N TYR A 714 11.03 -32.92 -25.88
CA TYR A 714 11.67 -33.34 -24.62
C TYR A 714 12.95 -32.57 -24.29
N LEU A 715 13.87 -32.42 -25.25
CA LEU A 715 15.15 -31.72 -25.07
C LEU A 715 14.99 -30.21 -25.23
N VAL A 716 14.09 -29.63 -24.46
CA VAL A 716 13.76 -28.20 -24.45
C VAL A 716 13.86 -27.61 -23.04
N GLU A 717 14.13 -26.31 -22.96
CA GLU A 717 14.33 -25.57 -21.71
C GLU A 717 13.18 -25.74 -20.71
N ASP A 718 11.92 -25.64 -21.17
CA ASP A 718 10.72 -25.79 -20.33
C ASP A 718 10.60 -27.17 -19.67
N VAL A 719 11.02 -28.24 -20.36
CA VAL A 719 10.94 -29.61 -19.83
C VAL A 719 12.11 -29.89 -18.87
N ASP A 720 13.32 -29.40 -19.17
CA ASP A 720 14.43 -29.43 -18.20
C ASP A 720 14.08 -28.65 -16.92
N LEU A 721 13.44 -27.48 -17.03
CA LEU A 721 12.97 -26.70 -15.88
C LEU A 721 11.92 -27.46 -15.06
N ALA A 722 10.90 -28.06 -15.70
CA ALA A 722 9.88 -28.85 -15.01
C ALA A 722 10.46 -30.10 -14.32
N LEU A 723 11.45 -30.76 -14.94
CA LEU A 723 12.16 -31.89 -14.33
C LEU A 723 13.12 -31.45 -13.21
N LYS A 724 13.73 -30.26 -13.30
CA LYS A 724 14.59 -29.67 -12.26
C LYS A 724 13.81 -29.34 -10.99
N VAL A 725 12.66 -28.65 -11.08
CA VAL A 725 11.88 -28.31 -9.87
C VAL A 725 11.29 -29.57 -9.20
N HIS A 726 11.00 -30.61 -9.97
CA HIS A 726 10.49 -31.89 -9.44
C HIS A 726 11.59 -32.95 -9.20
N LYS A 727 12.88 -32.58 -9.26
CA LYS A 727 13.99 -33.55 -9.17
C LYS A 727 13.95 -34.39 -7.90
N MET A 728 13.48 -33.84 -6.78
CA MET A 728 13.35 -34.58 -5.51
C MET A 728 12.35 -35.75 -5.59
N ILE A 729 11.29 -35.63 -6.39
CA ILE A 729 10.36 -36.74 -6.69
C ILE A 729 11.07 -37.74 -7.60
N LEU A 730 11.67 -37.28 -8.70
CA LEU A 730 12.31 -38.13 -9.71
C LEU A 730 13.47 -38.95 -9.14
N ASP A 731 14.30 -38.36 -8.27
CA ASP A 731 15.36 -39.06 -7.52
C ASP A 731 14.80 -40.14 -6.59
N ALA A 732 13.70 -39.84 -5.88
CA ALA A 732 13.05 -40.79 -4.97
C ALA A 732 12.39 -41.96 -5.73
N ILE A 733 11.80 -41.70 -6.91
CA ILE A 733 11.26 -42.73 -7.78
C ILE A 733 12.37 -43.58 -8.39
N PHE A 734 13.40 -42.98 -8.98
CA PHE A 734 14.52 -43.73 -9.54
C PHE A 734 15.15 -44.63 -8.46
N LYS A 735 15.40 -44.11 -7.25
CA LYS A 735 15.92 -44.88 -6.12
C LYS A 735 14.99 -46.01 -5.63
N LYS A 736 13.68 -45.93 -5.88
CA LYS A 736 12.69 -46.95 -5.51
C LYS A 736 12.55 -48.07 -6.56
N TYR A 737 12.67 -47.73 -7.85
CA TYR A 737 12.48 -48.65 -8.98
C TYR A 737 13.78 -48.94 -9.74
N SER A 738 14.93 -48.87 -9.06
CA SER A 738 16.21 -49.33 -9.61
C SER A 738 16.95 -50.21 -8.60
N GLY A 739 17.77 -51.11 -9.13
CA GLY A 739 18.65 -51.95 -8.32
C GLY A 739 18.26 -53.42 -8.21
N LYS A 740 17.03 -53.83 -8.55
CA LYS A 740 16.57 -55.23 -8.38
C LYS A 740 17.43 -56.24 -9.13
N LYS A 741 17.95 -55.85 -10.31
CA LYS A 741 18.84 -56.65 -11.16
C LYS A 741 20.29 -56.13 -11.17
N THR A 742 20.64 -55.17 -10.32
CA THR A 742 21.98 -54.57 -10.25
C THR A 742 22.92 -55.35 -9.33
N LEU A 743 24.12 -55.69 -9.81
CA LEU A 743 25.14 -56.35 -9.01
C LEU A 743 25.76 -55.41 -7.94
N PRO A 744 26.16 -55.92 -6.75
CA PRO A 744 26.84 -55.13 -5.73
C PRO A 744 28.03 -54.34 -6.28
N GLY A 745 28.11 -53.05 -5.96
CA GLY A 745 29.17 -52.14 -6.43
C GLY A 745 28.99 -51.57 -7.84
N LYS A 746 27.96 -51.97 -8.59
CA LYS A 746 27.56 -51.27 -9.83
C LYS A 746 26.64 -50.08 -9.53
N LYS A 747 26.53 -49.15 -10.48
CA LYS A 747 25.51 -48.09 -10.43
C LYS A 747 24.11 -48.73 -10.57
N PRO A 748 23.11 -48.33 -9.78
CA PRO A 748 21.75 -48.81 -9.96
C PRO A 748 21.18 -48.38 -11.32
N PHE A 749 20.42 -49.28 -11.92
CA PHE A 749 19.69 -49.07 -13.16
C PHE A 749 18.24 -49.56 -13.01
N VAL A 750 17.35 -49.04 -13.84
CA VAL A 750 15.96 -49.52 -13.95
C VAL A 750 15.94 -50.62 -15.01
N SER A 751 15.40 -51.79 -14.71
CA SER A 751 15.07 -52.79 -15.74
C SER A 751 13.65 -52.58 -16.29
N VAL A 752 13.34 -53.13 -17.46
CA VAL A 752 11.97 -53.03 -18.03
C VAL A 752 10.90 -53.57 -17.08
N GLU A 753 11.21 -54.59 -16.28
CA GLU A 753 10.33 -55.12 -15.22
C GLU A 753 10.02 -54.09 -14.13
N GLU A 754 11.03 -53.36 -13.66
CA GLU A 754 10.87 -52.28 -12.68
C GLU A 754 10.13 -51.08 -13.29
N PHE A 755 10.35 -50.77 -14.57
CA PHE A 755 9.65 -49.70 -15.28
C PHE A 755 8.15 -50.00 -15.50
N ARG A 756 7.81 -51.24 -15.90
CA ARG A 756 6.41 -51.71 -15.94
C ARG A 756 5.72 -51.56 -14.59
N THR A 757 6.43 -51.95 -13.52
CA THR A 757 5.94 -51.85 -12.13
C THR A 757 5.70 -50.39 -11.75
N LEU A 758 6.62 -49.48 -12.10
CA LEU A 758 6.43 -48.04 -11.93
C LEU A 758 5.21 -47.52 -12.69
N CYS A 759 5.03 -47.88 -13.97
CA CYS A 759 3.87 -47.43 -14.75
C CYS A 759 2.53 -47.91 -14.16
N ALA A 760 2.49 -49.13 -13.60
CA ALA A 760 1.32 -49.67 -12.92
C ALA A 760 1.07 -48.93 -11.58
N ASP A 761 2.08 -48.85 -10.72
CA ASP A 761 2.01 -48.16 -9.42
C ASP A 761 1.63 -46.68 -9.56
N ALA A 762 2.16 -45.99 -10.59
CA ALA A 762 1.89 -44.58 -10.87
C ALA A 762 0.52 -44.34 -11.53
N GLN A 763 -0.28 -45.40 -11.73
CA GLN A 763 -1.60 -45.34 -12.38
C GLN A 763 -1.53 -44.81 -13.83
N PHE A 764 -0.39 -44.97 -14.50
CA PHE A 764 -0.25 -44.62 -15.92
C PHE A 764 -1.01 -45.64 -16.78
N ILE A 765 -0.98 -46.92 -16.40
CA ILE A 765 -1.70 -48.02 -17.09
C ILE A 765 -3.23 -47.78 -17.10
N ARG A 766 -3.83 -47.75 -18.29
CA ARG A 766 -5.24 -47.40 -18.56
C ARG A 766 -5.64 -47.75 -20.00
N GLU A 767 -6.87 -47.43 -20.38
CA GLU A 767 -7.32 -47.44 -21.77
C GLU A 767 -6.41 -46.53 -22.65
N GLY A 768 -5.79 -47.12 -23.67
CA GLY A 768 -4.84 -46.42 -24.56
C GLY A 768 -3.37 -46.37 -24.10
N PHE A 769 -3.05 -46.84 -22.89
CA PHE A 769 -1.65 -47.02 -22.44
C PHE A 769 -1.54 -48.27 -21.55
N THR A 770 -1.03 -49.36 -22.11
CA THR A 770 -0.88 -50.66 -21.44
C THR A 770 0.59 -50.99 -21.19
N THR A 771 0.87 -52.21 -20.70
CA THR A 771 2.24 -52.73 -20.57
C THR A 771 3.00 -52.66 -21.90
N ARG A 772 2.33 -52.89 -23.05
CA ARG A 772 2.92 -52.78 -24.40
C ARG A 772 3.49 -51.39 -24.65
N GLU A 773 2.72 -50.34 -24.32
CA GLU A 773 3.13 -48.95 -24.50
C GLU A 773 4.21 -48.54 -23.49
N SER A 774 4.21 -49.11 -22.28
CA SER A 774 5.29 -48.92 -21.32
C SER A 774 6.63 -49.52 -21.79
N ASP A 775 6.59 -50.68 -22.46
CA ASP A 775 7.79 -51.31 -23.05
C ASP A 775 8.35 -50.52 -24.22
N ILE A 776 7.46 -49.97 -25.08
CA ILE A 776 7.84 -49.07 -26.15
C ILE A 776 8.49 -47.80 -25.57
N CYS A 777 7.91 -47.22 -24.51
CA CYS A 777 8.49 -46.04 -23.84
C CYS A 777 9.86 -46.34 -23.22
N TYR A 778 10.04 -47.53 -22.63
CA TYR A 778 11.34 -47.99 -22.15
C TYR A 778 12.35 -48.12 -23.29
N SER A 779 12.02 -48.91 -24.31
CA SER A 779 12.90 -49.20 -25.46
C SER A 779 13.35 -47.94 -26.18
N LEU A 780 12.42 -47.06 -26.57
CA LEU A 780 12.70 -45.83 -27.31
C LEU A 780 13.67 -44.88 -26.57
N SER A 781 13.68 -44.94 -25.24
CA SER A 781 14.47 -44.07 -24.36
C SER A 781 15.88 -44.56 -24.09
N MET A 782 16.20 -45.82 -24.43
CA MET A 782 17.56 -46.34 -24.30
C MET A 782 18.50 -45.68 -25.33
N MET A 783 19.67 -45.23 -24.87
CA MET A 783 20.72 -44.69 -25.74
C MET A 783 21.30 -45.79 -26.62
N THR A 784 21.73 -45.45 -27.84
CA THR A 784 22.13 -46.44 -28.83
C THR A 784 23.33 -47.27 -28.40
N GLN A 785 23.14 -48.60 -28.41
CA GLN A 785 24.20 -49.57 -28.25
C GLN A 785 24.50 -50.21 -29.60
N VAL A 786 25.76 -50.11 -30.03
CA VAL A 786 26.28 -50.83 -31.21
C VAL A 786 26.13 -52.34 -31.02
N ASP A 787 26.50 -52.83 -29.84
CA ASP A 787 26.45 -54.24 -29.45
C ASP A 787 25.33 -54.47 -28.42
N ASP A 788 24.25 -55.11 -28.87
CA ASP A 788 23.13 -55.59 -28.06
C ASP A 788 23.02 -57.12 -28.01
N LEU A 789 24.05 -57.85 -28.49
CA LEU A 789 24.09 -59.32 -28.49
C LEU A 789 24.91 -59.89 -27.33
N TYR A 790 26.02 -59.22 -27.01
CA TYR A 790 27.03 -59.67 -26.04
C TYR A 790 27.12 -58.74 -24.82
N LYS A 791 26.55 -57.52 -24.89
CA LYS A 791 26.56 -56.52 -23.82
C LYS A 791 25.16 -56.17 -23.35
N ASN A 792 24.99 -56.05 -22.03
CA ASN A 792 23.71 -55.82 -21.37
C ASN A 792 23.27 -54.35 -21.23
N LYS A 793 24.09 -53.35 -21.64
CA LYS A 793 23.78 -51.92 -21.42
C LYS A 793 22.45 -51.47 -22.07
N HIS A 794 21.98 -52.17 -23.10
CA HIS A 794 20.66 -51.93 -23.71
C HIS A 794 19.48 -52.35 -22.82
N LEU A 795 19.74 -53.05 -21.71
CA LEU A 795 18.80 -53.46 -20.66
C LEU A 795 19.05 -52.75 -19.31
N GLU A 796 20.09 -51.91 -19.20
CA GLU A 796 20.46 -51.18 -17.98
C GLU A 796 20.10 -49.68 -18.12
N MET A 797 18.83 -49.31 -17.92
CA MET A 797 18.38 -47.91 -18.02
C MET A 797 18.98 -47.05 -16.91
N CYS A 798 19.85 -46.11 -17.27
CA CYS A 798 20.41 -45.13 -16.35
C CYS A 798 19.50 -43.91 -16.17
N TYR A 799 19.84 -43.02 -15.23
CA TYR A 799 18.96 -41.92 -14.81
C TYR A 799 18.44 -41.02 -15.96
N VAL A 800 19.27 -40.70 -16.96
CA VAL A 800 18.85 -39.83 -18.08
C VAL A 800 17.94 -40.54 -19.10
N GLU A 801 18.14 -41.85 -19.29
CA GLU A 801 17.26 -42.72 -20.09
C GLU A 801 15.91 -42.91 -19.37
N PHE A 802 15.94 -43.01 -18.03
CA PHE A 802 14.76 -43.08 -17.17
C PHE A 802 13.91 -41.79 -17.21
N LEU A 803 14.54 -40.61 -17.18
CA LEU A 803 13.82 -39.35 -17.34
C LEU A 803 13.06 -39.30 -18.68
N GLU A 804 13.69 -39.76 -19.77
CA GLU A 804 13.01 -39.80 -21.07
C GLU A 804 11.86 -40.82 -21.06
N ALA A 805 12.06 -42.01 -20.49
CA ALA A 805 11.03 -43.05 -20.43
C ALA A 805 9.80 -42.61 -19.63
N VAL A 806 10.01 -41.94 -18.48
CA VAL A 806 8.93 -41.35 -17.68
C VAL A 806 8.22 -40.24 -18.48
N CYS A 807 8.94 -39.36 -19.17
CA CYS A 807 8.33 -38.33 -20.01
C CYS A 807 7.55 -38.89 -21.22
N ARG A 808 8.02 -39.95 -21.87
CA ARG A 808 7.29 -40.65 -22.94
C ARG A 808 6.01 -41.30 -22.41
N ALA A 809 6.11 -42.00 -21.27
CA ALA A 809 4.94 -42.60 -20.63
C ALA A 809 3.90 -41.55 -20.21
N ILE A 810 4.33 -40.37 -19.74
CA ILE A 810 3.45 -39.24 -19.42
C ILE A 810 2.76 -38.65 -20.67
N ASP A 811 3.48 -38.43 -21.76
CA ASP A 811 2.91 -37.87 -23.01
C ASP A 811 1.88 -38.82 -23.66
N TRP A 812 2.05 -40.14 -23.47
CA TRP A 812 1.18 -41.19 -23.99
C TRP A 812 0.01 -41.52 -23.05
N ALA A 813 0.23 -41.62 -21.74
CA ALA A 813 -0.81 -41.95 -20.77
C ALA A 813 -1.81 -40.80 -20.53
N ASN A 814 -1.48 -39.55 -20.91
CA ASN A 814 -2.40 -38.40 -20.92
C ASN A 814 -3.26 -38.32 -19.64
N LEU A 815 -2.61 -38.27 -18.48
CA LEU A 815 -3.30 -38.28 -17.19
C LEU A 815 -4.23 -37.06 -17.10
N PRO A 816 -5.50 -37.22 -16.71
CA PRO A 816 -6.43 -36.09 -16.64
C PRO A 816 -5.96 -35.09 -15.59
N LYS A 817 -6.26 -33.81 -15.81
CA LYS A 817 -6.14 -32.79 -14.77
C LYS A 817 -7.49 -32.70 -14.05
N ILE A 818 -7.48 -32.68 -12.72
CA ILE A 818 -8.68 -32.33 -11.94
C ILE A 818 -8.72 -30.80 -11.82
N ASP A 819 -9.86 -30.19 -12.13
CA ASP A 819 -10.08 -28.75 -11.97
C ASP A 819 -10.55 -28.37 -10.55
N GLU A 820 -10.82 -27.09 -10.31
CA GLU A 820 -11.23 -26.58 -8.98
C GLU A 820 -12.67 -27.00 -8.60
N GLU A 821 -13.47 -27.45 -9.57
CA GLU A 821 -14.83 -27.97 -9.38
C GLU A 821 -14.85 -29.50 -9.19
N GLY A 822 -13.73 -30.18 -9.45
CA GLY A 822 -13.55 -31.62 -9.31
C GLY A 822 -13.72 -32.42 -10.60
N ASN A 823 -13.90 -31.77 -11.75
CA ASN A 823 -14.08 -32.45 -13.04
C ASN A 823 -12.74 -32.91 -13.63
N ALA A 824 -12.78 -33.95 -14.46
CA ALA A 824 -11.62 -34.47 -15.18
C ALA A 824 -11.47 -33.82 -16.57
N VAL A 825 -10.42 -33.02 -16.74
CA VAL A 825 -10.06 -32.36 -18.01
C VAL A 825 -9.07 -33.22 -18.81
N ASP A 826 -9.35 -33.42 -20.10
CA ASP A 826 -8.42 -34.09 -21.03
C ASP A 826 -7.15 -33.23 -21.23
N THR A 827 -5.99 -33.84 -21.02
CA THR A 827 -4.67 -33.19 -21.16
C THR A 827 -3.99 -33.48 -22.50
N LYS A 828 -4.64 -34.21 -23.43
CA LYS A 828 -4.06 -34.63 -24.72
C LYS A 828 -3.47 -33.49 -25.56
N SER A 829 -4.08 -32.31 -25.51
CA SER A 829 -3.64 -31.08 -26.20
C SER A 829 -2.54 -30.29 -25.46
N PHE A 830 -2.22 -30.63 -24.21
CA PHE A 830 -1.29 -29.86 -23.40
C PHE A 830 0.16 -30.07 -23.86
N ALA A 831 1.00 -29.03 -23.69
CA ALA A 831 2.44 -29.14 -23.86
C ALA A 831 3.05 -30.13 -22.85
N LEU A 832 4.16 -30.79 -23.22
CA LEU A 832 4.78 -31.85 -22.41
C LEU A 832 5.12 -31.37 -20.99
N LYS A 833 5.56 -30.11 -20.82
CA LYS A 833 5.76 -29.45 -19.52
C LYS A 833 4.54 -29.60 -18.60
N ALA A 834 3.36 -29.19 -19.05
CA ALA A 834 2.13 -29.21 -18.27
C ALA A 834 1.64 -30.64 -18.00
N LYS A 835 1.89 -31.59 -18.92
CA LYS A 835 1.63 -33.02 -18.67
C LYS A 835 2.55 -33.58 -17.57
N ILE A 836 3.84 -33.21 -17.58
CA ILE A 836 4.81 -33.56 -16.53
C ILE A 836 4.35 -32.99 -15.18
N GLU A 837 4.07 -31.69 -15.11
CA GLU A 837 3.60 -31.01 -13.88
C GLU A 837 2.34 -31.67 -13.30
N ASN A 838 1.32 -31.96 -14.14
CA ASN A 838 0.11 -32.66 -13.71
C ASN A 838 0.39 -34.10 -13.21
N SER A 839 1.37 -34.78 -13.81
CA SER A 839 1.70 -36.17 -13.48
C SER A 839 2.50 -36.33 -12.18
N MET A 840 3.13 -35.26 -11.70
CA MET A 840 3.95 -35.31 -10.47
C MET A 840 3.13 -35.66 -9.23
N ILE A 841 1.83 -35.37 -9.18
CA ILE A 841 0.98 -35.78 -8.05
C ILE A 841 0.86 -37.31 -7.94
N TYR A 842 0.93 -38.03 -9.07
CA TYR A 842 0.85 -39.49 -9.11
C TYR A 842 2.17 -40.12 -8.65
N LEU A 843 3.30 -39.56 -9.11
CA LEU A 843 4.64 -39.98 -8.67
C LEU A 843 4.88 -39.64 -7.19
N LEU A 844 4.43 -38.47 -6.71
CA LEU A 844 4.58 -38.07 -5.30
C LEU A 844 3.90 -39.07 -4.34
N LYS A 845 2.75 -39.67 -4.71
CA LYS A 845 2.08 -40.72 -3.91
C LYS A 845 2.99 -41.94 -3.65
N LEU A 846 3.87 -42.27 -4.58
CA LEU A 846 4.79 -43.42 -4.51
C LEU A 846 6.05 -43.17 -3.70
N CYS A 847 6.34 -41.90 -3.37
CA CYS A 847 7.55 -41.49 -2.65
C CYS A 847 7.48 -41.80 -1.14
N PRO A 848 8.64 -41.89 -0.44
CA PRO A 848 8.70 -41.99 1.02
C PRO A 848 8.06 -40.78 1.70
N GLN A 849 7.57 -40.96 2.94
CA GLN A 849 6.84 -39.89 3.64
C GLN A 849 7.67 -38.61 3.82
N GLN A 850 8.96 -38.73 4.17
CA GLN A 850 9.90 -37.61 4.25
C GLN A 850 9.94 -36.74 2.97
N VAL A 851 9.80 -37.36 1.78
CA VAL A 851 9.78 -36.64 0.49
C VAL A 851 8.44 -35.92 0.28
N LYS A 852 7.33 -36.50 0.75
CA LYS A 852 6.00 -35.88 0.73
C LYS A 852 5.94 -34.67 1.66
N ASP A 853 6.42 -34.83 2.89
CA ASP A 853 6.42 -33.77 3.92
C ASP A 853 7.35 -32.59 3.54
N SER A 854 8.41 -32.87 2.77
CA SER A 854 9.38 -31.86 2.30
C SER A 854 9.04 -31.24 0.94
N PHE A 855 8.02 -31.74 0.22
CA PHE A 855 7.71 -31.27 -1.12
C PHE A 855 6.84 -30.00 -1.10
N VAL A 856 7.43 -28.88 -1.50
CA VAL A 856 6.71 -27.63 -1.77
C VAL A 856 6.43 -27.54 -3.28
N PRO A 857 5.17 -27.38 -3.72
CA PRO A 857 4.85 -27.17 -5.13
C PRO A 857 5.61 -25.96 -5.73
N PRO A 858 6.10 -26.05 -6.97
CA PRO A 858 6.87 -24.97 -7.58
C PRO A 858 6.01 -23.73 -7.85
N THR A 859 6.58 -22.56 -7.59
CA THR A 859 5.98 -21.24 -7.91
C THR A 859 6.74 -20.57 -9.05
N GLU A 860 6.24 -19.44 -9.55
CA GLU A 860 6.97 -18.60 -10.51
C GLU A 860 8.35 -18.18 -9.98
N GLU A 861 8.48 -17.94 -8.67
CA GLU A 861 9.77 -17.63 -8.03
C GLU A 861 10.75 -18.82 -8.07
N THR A 862 10.23 -20.05 -7.95
CA THR A 862 11.03 -21.29 -8.11
C THR A 862 11.57 -21.41 -9.53
N TYR A 863 10.75 -21.13 -10.54
CA TYR A 863 11.20 -21.11 -11.94
C TYR A 863 12.16 -19.96 -12.23
N PHE A 864 11.91 -18.76 -11.68
CA PHE A 864 12.80 -17.60 -11.82
C PHE A 864 14.22 -17.90 -11.33
N LYS A 865 14.36 -18.52 -10.16
CA LYS A 865 15.66 -18.92 -9.58
C LYS A 865 16.44 -19.97 -10.39
N LEU A 866 15.80 -20.66 -11.34
CA LEU A 866 16.46 -21.57 -12.28
C LEU A 866 16.78 -20.93 -13.63
N MET A 867 16.02 -19.92 -14.06
CA MET A 867 16.21 -19.18 -15.30
C MET A 867 17.18 -18.00 -15.17
N TYR A 868 17.36 -17.47 -13.96
CA TYR A 868 18.08 -16.22 -13.70
C TYR A 868 19.11 -16.38 -12.58
N LYS A 869 20.32 -15.85 -12.81
CA LYS A 869 21.34 -15.65 -11.76
C LYS A 869 21.46 -14.16 -11.46
N PRO A 870 21.74 -13.74 -10.21
CA PRO A 870 22.09 -12.36 -9.95
C PRO A 870 23.41 -12.00 -10.67
N GLN A 871 23.50 -10.78 -11.20
CA GLN A 871 24.78 -10.24 -11.62
C GLN A 871 25.75 -10.19 -10.43
N SER A 872 27.03 -10.38 -10.73
CA SER A 872 28.10 -10.10 -9.78
C SER A 872 28.19 -8.59 -9.55
N PRO A 873 28.43 -8.11 -8.32
CA PRO A 873 28.59 -6.68 -8.07
C PRO A 873 29.72 -6.11 -8.94
N LYS A 874 29.38 -5.08 -9.73
CA LYS A 874 30.35 -4.23 -10.42
C LYS A 874 30.94 -3.29 -9.36
N PHE A 875 32.04 -3.71 -8.74
CA PHE A 875 32.88 -2.89 -7.85
C PHE A 875 33.72 -1.88 -8.65
#